data_AF-A0A944BVW0-F1
#
_entry.id   AF-A0A944BVW0-F1
#
_cell.length_a   1.000
_cell.length_b   1.000
_cell.length_c   1.000
_cell.angle_alpha   90.00
_cell.angle_beta   90.00
_cell.angle_gamma   90.00
#
_symmetry.space_group_name_H-M   'P 1'
#
loop_
_entity.id
_entity.type
_entity.pdbx_description
1 polymer ?
#
loop_
_entity_poly.entity_id
_entity_poly.type
_entity_poly.pdbx_seq_one_letter_code
_entity_poly.pdbx_strand_id
1 'polypeptide(L)'
;NFTFAEVDGKMYFRENNIMTEVTETGKRLDRIKALNELRKTFREILTEQENNCSDERLAELQSILNRRYDSFVKQFGYVNDSANEQVFGKDDDYNSLCALEIVDEEKKTIEKSDFFTKRTVKYTAEITHVDTPQEAMQVSIDTRGKMDIPYMAQLCGQEPQTVVDVLKADNLIYLNPLNASEDNSIEGWEEASEYLSGNVREKLRTAELYAQDNPEYQRNVAALTSVLPKKLEAGDISARIGVSWVDVEDYQQFLVEYAKSRFFDPLRRTITGEYKIDNKNWDMGAAATQIYGTSRMPAKVIFENLLNNRDIVVRDKITDADGREHYGINKKQTDLAQEKARQMKDAFKRWLWDDPARREKYVERYNNLFNCIVGRKFDGSHQTFPGMSPSISLKPHQLDAVMRAKFGGNTLLAHCVGAGKSFEMVAATMEKKRLGLINKACVVVPKHLVGQMANEWLRLYPQAKILTASEKDFDKNHRQKFIGRCCTGDYVAVIMSYEQFEKIPMSMEYRRDFIQREIDTMQSGIDELSGDYRSRSNNRSSIKDLEREKKRLETRLQKLIEGGGKTKDTSLTFEQLGFDSLVVDEAHNYKNGLVVSKMNRVSGVQTTPAQKSEDILMKTQFLNENYGEKNIIFATGTPVI
;
A
#
# COMPACT_ATOMS: atom_id res chain seq x y z
N ASN A 1 22.51 1.05 -21.86
CA ASN A 1 23.46 1.90 -21.10
C ASN A 1 23.56 3.25 -21.78
N PHE A 2 23.38 4.32 -21.01
CA PHE A 2 23.49 5.71 -21.42
C PHE A 2 24.70 6.33 -20.73
N THR A 3 25.85 6.30 -21.41
CA THR A 3 27.13 6.61 -20.77
C THR A 3 28.08 7.31 -21.72
N PHE A 4 28.78 8.33 -21.26
CA PHE A 4 29.95 8.88 -21.97
C PHE A 4 31.07 7.84 -22.05
N ALA A 5 31.88 7.87 -23.10
CA ALA A 5 33.09 7.06 -23.20
C ALA A 5 34.11 7.78 -24.09
N GLU A 6 35.39 7.54 -23.84
CA GLU A 6 36.46 8.05 -24.69
C GLU A 6 36.97 6.90 -25.57
N VAL A 7 37.00 7.11 -26.88
CA VAL A 7 37.50 6.17 -27.88
C VAL A 7 38.45 6.94 -28.80
N ASP A 8 39.70 6.50 -28.90
CA ASP A 8 40.74 7.12 -29.73
C ASP A 8 40.90 8.65 -29.53
N GLY A 9 40.79 9.10 -28.26
CA GLY A 9 40.95 10.51 -27.86
C GLY A 9 39.72 11.41 -28.13
N LYS A 10 38.65 10.85 -28.70
CA LYS A 10 37.36 11.51 -28.91
C LYS A 10 36.32 11.04 -27.90
N MET A 11 35.46 11.97 -27.47
CA MET A 11 34.35 11.64 -26.58
C MET A 11 33.13 11.21 -27.38
N TYR A 12 32.51 10.14 -26.94
CA TYR A 12 31.26 9.60 -27.46
C TYR A 12 30.24 9.48 -26.34
N PHE A 13 28.96 9.59 -26.67
CA PHE A 13 27.86 9.22 -25.79
C PHE A 13 27.21 7.94 -26.33
N ARG A 14 27.24 6.89 -25.51
CA ARG A 14 26.61 5.61 -25.80
C ARG A 14 25.13 5.70 -25.49
N GLU A 15 24.27 5.38 -26.45
CA GLU A 15 22.84 5.17 -26.28
C GLU A 15 22.52 3.74 -26.68
N ASN A 16 22.53 2.83 -25.70
CA ASN A 16 22.39 1.39 -25.92
C ASN A 16 23.48 0.83 -26.85
N ASN A 17 23.17 0.60 -28.12
CA ASN A 17 24.09 0.05 -29.12
C ASN A 17 24.63 1.11 -30.09
N ILE A 18 24.22 2.37 -29.93
CA ILE A 18 24.63 3.47 -30.80
C ILE A 18 25.63 4.35 -30.05
N MET A 19 26.74 4.70 -30.70
CA MET A 19 27.74 5.63 -30.18
C MET A 19 27.67 6.92 -31.01
N THR A 20 27.35 8.03 -30.36
CA THR A 20 27.27 9.34 -31.02
C THR A 20 28.43 10.20 -30.55
N GLU A 21 29.20 10.78 -31.47
CA GLU A 21 30.30 11.69 -31.12
C GLU A 21 29.75 12.92 -30.38
N VAL A 22 30.40 13.29 -29.28
CA VAL A 22 30.05 14.46 -28.47
C VAL A 22 30.38 15.72 -29.27
N THR A 23 29.42 16.63 -29.40
CA THR A 23 29.54 17.84 -30.25
C THR A 23 30.00 19.07 -29.48
N GLU A 24 29.99 18.98 -28.16
CA GLU A 24 30.41 19.98 -27.21
C GLU A 24 31.90 20.28 -27.37
N THR A 25 32.28 21.55 -27.28
CA THR A 25 33.67 22.02 -27.44
C THR A 25 34.10 22.91 -26.27
N GLY A 26 35.41 23.15 -26.16
CA GLY A 26 36.02 23.98 -25.13
C GLY A 26 35.70 23.49 -23.71
N LYS A 27 35.39 24.43 -22.80
CA LYS A 27 35.16 24.12 -21.38
C LYS A 27 34.07 23.08 -21.11
N ARG A 28 33.06 22.93 -21.99
CA ARG A 28 32.02 21.89 -21.81
C ARG A 28 32.57 20.50 -22.09
N LEU A 29 33.39 20.35 -23.13
CA LEU A 29 34.06 19.09 -23.42
C LEU A 29 35.04 18.71 -22.30
N ASP A 30 35.79 19.69 -21.79
CA ASP A 30 36.73 19.46 -20.69
C ASP A 30 36.02 18.99 -19.41
N ARG A 31 34.85 19.57 -19.10
CA ARG A 31 33.98 19.10 -18.00
C ARG A 31 33.55 17.65 -18.19
N ILE A 32 33.08 17.29 -19.40
CA ILE A 32 32.64 15.92 -19.72
C ILE A 32 33.80 14.93 -19.57
N LYS A 33 34.99 15.27 -20.07
CA LYS A 33 36.20 14.45 -19.93
C LYS A 33 36.57 14.25 -18.46
N ALA A 34 36.59 15.31 -17.67
CA ALA A 34 36.96 15.24 -16.27
C ALA A 34 35.96 14.44 -15.41
N LEU A 35 34.65 14.60 -15.66
CA LEU A 35 33.60 13.79 -15.00
C LEU A 35 33.67 12.32 -15.43
N ASN A 36 33.94 12.04 -16.70
CA ASN A 36 34.15 10.68 -17.19
C ASN A 36 35.34 9.99 -16.50
N GLU A 37 36.46 10.70 -16.30
CA GLU A 37 37.61 10.18 -15.58
C GLU A 37 37.36 9.96 -14.09
N LEU A 38 36.59 10.86 -13.45
CA LEU A 38 36.15 10.68 -12.07
C LEU A 38 35.27 9.41 -11.95
N ARG A 39 34.34 9.23 -12.89
CA ARG A 39 33.46 8.06 -12.96
C ARG A 39 34.19 6.74 -13.17
N LYS A 40 35.18 6.70 -14.07
CA LYS A 40 36.01 5.49 -14.25
C LYS A 40 36.68 5.08 -12.94
N THR A 41 37.28 6.04 -12.23
CA THR A 41 37.94 5.81 -10.93
C THR A 41 36.94 5.33 -9.88
N PHE A 42 35.76 5.97 -9.82
CA PHE A 42 34.68 5.60 -8.93
C PHE A 42 34.21 4.15 -9.18
N ARG A 43 33.97 3.77 -10.44
CA ARG A 43 33.57 2.42 -10.84
C ARG A 43 34.67 1.37 -10.56
N GLU A 44 35.93 1.73 -10.72
CA GLU A 44 37.06 0.86 -10.37
C GLU A 44 37.09 0.56 -8.87
N ILE A 45 36.99 1.60 -8.02
CA ILE A 45 36.92 1.44 -6.56
C ILE A 45 35.76 0.53 -6.14
N LEU A 46 34.60 0.75 -6.75
CA LEU A 46 33.40 -0.03 -6.53
C LEU A 46 33.60 -1.53 -6.87
N THR A 47 34.18 -1.81 -8.03
CA THR A 47 34.45 -3.19 -8.50
C THR A 47 35.51 -3.89 -7.63
N GLU A 48 36.56 -3.17 -7.24
CA GLU A 48 37.62 -3.71 -6.38
C GLU A 48 37.10 -4.05 -4.97
N GLN A 49 36.24 -3.19 -4.40
CA GLN A 49 35.62 -3.46 -3.11
C GLN A 49 34.70 -4.69 -3.16
N GLU A 50 33.96 -4.88 -4.25
CA GLU A 50 33.13 -6.08 -4.47
C GLU A 50 33.98 -7.35 -4.55
N ASN A 51 35.15 -7.28 -5.17
CA ASN A 51 36.10 -8.40 -5.26
C ASN A 51 36.96 -8.57 -4.01
N ASN A 52 36.55 -7.98 -2.88
CA ASN A 52 37.23 -8.09 -1.59
C ASN A 52 38.71 -7.63 -1.64
N CYS A 53 39.00 -6.51 -2.30
CA CYS A 53 40.36 -5.96 -2.37
C CYS A 53 40.93 -5.64 -0.97
N SER A 54 42.27 -5.62 -0.86
CA SER A 54 42.95 -5.27 0.39
C SER A 54 42.79 -3.79 0.75
N ASP A 55 42.98 -3.47 2.02
CA ASP A 55 42.89 -2.08 2.49
C ASP A 55 44.00 -1.20 1.90
N GLU A 56 45.19 -1.74 1.60
CA GLU A 56 46.24 -0.97 0.91
C GLU A 56 45.83 -0.59 -0.52
N ARG A 57 45.25 -1.55 -1.26
CA ARG A 57 44.76 -1.30 -2.63
C ARG A 57 43.61 -0.30 -2.64
N LEU A 58 42.69 -0.41 -1.68
CA LEU A 58 41.60 0.55 -1.53
C LEU A 58 42.13 1.96 -1.23
N ALA A 59 43.09 2.10 -0.33
CA ALA A 59 43.70 3.38 0.02
C ALA A 59 44.42 4.03 -1.18
N GLU A 60 45.09 3.25 -2.03
CA GLU A 60 45.72 3.73 -3.26
C GLU A 60 44.67 4.35 -4.21
N LEU A 61 43.59 3.61 -4.48
CA LEU A 61 42.53 4.08 -5.37
C LEU A 61 41.79 5.29 -4.79
N GLN A 62 41.53 5.31 -3.48
CA GLN A 62 40.95 6.46 -2.80
C GLN A 62 41.85 7.70 -2.88
N SER A 63 43.17 7.55 -2.83
CA SER A 63 44.12 8.65 -3.05
C SER A 63 44.07 9.18 -4.48
N ILE A 64 43.93 8.28 -5.48
CA ILE A 64 43.71 8.67 -6.88
C ILE A 64 42.39 9.45 -7.02
N LEU A 65 41.31 8.94 -6.44
CA LEU A 65 40.00 9.60 -6.47
C LEU A 65 40.04 10.98 -5.82
N ASN A 66 40.65 11.11 -4.63
CA ASN A 66 40.81 12.38 -3.94
C ASN A 66 41.52 13.41 -4.81
N ARG A 67 42.67 13.05 -5.40
CA ARG A 67 43.42 13.97 -6.27
C ARG A 67 42.63 14.38 -7.50
N ARG A 68 41.94 13.45 -8.15
CA ARG A 68 41.11 13.72 -9.34
C ARG A 68 39.93 14.62 -8.99
N TYR A 69 39.25 14.35 -7.88
CA TYR A 69 38.14 15.15 -7.38
C TYR A 69 38.59 16.57 -7.00
N ASP A 70 39.66 16.73 -6.24
CA ASP A 70 40.14 18.05 -5.81
C ASP A 70 40.58 18.90 -7.02
N SER A 71 41.20 18.26 -8.02
CA SER A 71 41.51 18.91 -9.30
C SER A 71 40.25 19.30 -10.06
N PHE A 72 39.23 18.43 -10.09
CA PHE A 72 37.95 18.71 -10.72
C PHE A 72 37.25 19.91 -10.07
N VAL A 73 37.09 19.90 -8.74
CA VAL A 73 36.42 20.97 -7.99
C VAL A 73 37.12 22.30 -8.19
N LYS A 74 38.46 22.32 -8.16
CA LYS A 74 39.25 23.53 -8.40
C LYS A 74 39.02 24.12 -9.80
N GLN A 75 38.78 23.29 -10.81
CA GLN A 75 38.66 23.73 -12.20
C GLN A 75 37.20 24.02 -12.61
N PHE A 76 36.26 23.24 -12.11
CA PHE A 76 34.88 23.18 -12.62
C PHE A 76 33.80 23.41 -11.57
N GLY A 77 34.14 23.52 -10.28
CA GLY A 77 33.17 23.56 -9.18
C GLY A 77 32.73 22.15 -8.74
N TYR A 78 31.77 22.09 -7.83
CA TYR A 78 31.27 20.85 -7.25
C TYR A 78 30.51 20.01 -8.27
N VAL A 79 30.51 18.69 -8.13
CA VAL A 79 29.82 17.76 -9.03
C VAL A 79 28.33 18.10 -9.13
N ASN A 80 27.69 18.44 -8.00
CA ASN A 80 26.28 18.84 -7.93
C ASN A 80 25.98 20.23 -8.53
N ASP A 81 26.98 20.99 -8.98
CA ASP A 81 26.72 22.30 -9.60
C ASP A 81 25.94 22.14 -10.91
N SER A 82 24.94 23.02 -11.14
CA SER A 82 24.08 22.97 -12.33
C SER A 82 24.85 22.99 -13.66
N ALA A 83 26.02 23.62 -13.71
CA ALA A 83 26.87 23.62 -14.90
C ALA A 83 27.42 22.22 -15.26
N ASN A 84 27.65 21.38 -14.26
CA ASN A 84 28.10 19.99 -14.42
C ASN A 84 26.91 19.07 -14.74
N GLU A 85 25.78 19.26 -14.07
CA GLU A 85 24.51 18.57 -14.38
C GLU A 85 24.10 18.75 -15.84
N GLN A 86 24.20 19.97 -16.37
CA GLN A 86 23.78 20.28 -17.74
C GLN A 86 24.56 19.50 -18.81
N VAL A 87 25.82 19.17 -18.56
CA VAL A 87 26.68 18.49 -19.54
C VAL A 87 26.80 16.99 -19.32
N PHE A 88 26.65 16.52 -18.07
CA PHE A 88 26.86 15.11 -17.72
C PHE A 88 25.62 14.41 -17.14
N GLY A 89 24.54 15.13 -16.84
CA GLY A 89 23.34 14.59 -16.18
C GLY A 89 22.56 13.54 -16.98
N LYS A 90 22.90 13.33 -18.25
CA LYS A 90 22.35 12.23 -19.07
C LYS A 90 23.08 10.90 -18.84
N ASP A 91 24.23 10.92 -18.19
CA ASP A 91 24.99 9.72 -17.85
C ASP A 91 24.29 8.93 -16.74
N ASP A 92 24.17 7.62 -16.90
CA ASP A 92 23.52 6.75 -15.93
C ASP A 92 24.22 6.75 -14.56
N ASP A 93 25.51 7.10 -14.51
CA ASP A 93 26.28 7.16 -13.26
C ASP A 93 26.36 8.56 -12.66
N TYR A 94 25.74 9.58 -13.29
CA TYR A 94 25.85 10.95 -12.81
C TYR A 94 25.36 11.10 -11.36
N ASN A 95 24.22 10.48 -11.02
CA ASN A 95 23.72 10.50 -9.64
C ASN A 95 24.71 9.85 -8.66
N SER A 96 25.39 8.77 -9.07
CA SER A 96 26.44 8.13 -8.26
C SER A 96 27.63 9.06 -8.01
N LEU A 97 27.98 9.91 -8.99
CA LEU A 97 28.99 10.95 -8.79
C LEU A 97 28.51 12.06 -7.88
N CYS A 98 27.24 12.48 -7.99
CA CYS A 98 26.65 13.46 -7.08
C CYS A 98 26.71 12.99 -5.62
N ALA A 99 26.51 11.68 -5.38
CA ALA A 99 26.60 11.08 -4.05
C ALA A 99 28.03 11.07 -3.45
N LEU A 100 29.06 11.43 -4.21
CA LEU A 100 30.40 11.69 -3.65
C LEU A 100 30.40 12.93 -2.74
N GLU A 101 29.40 13.80 -2.88
CA GLU A 101 29.28 15.06 -2.16
C GLU A 101 28.11 14.99 -1.18
N ILE A 102 28.39 15.30 0.10
CA ILE A 102 27.37 15.48 1.12
C ILE A 102 26.97 16.95 1.12
N VAL A 103 25.75 17.23 0.65
CA VAL A 103 25.19 18.59 0.58
C VAL A 103 24.39 18.86 1.86
N ASP A 104 24.82 19.84 2.64
CA ASP A 104 24.04 20.41 3.76
C ASP A 104 23.33 21.65 3.23
N GLU A 105 22.04 21.52 2.92
CA GLU A 105 21.23 22.62 2.35
C GLU A 105 21.03 23.78 3.33
N GLU A 106 20.98 23.51 4.64
CA GLU A 106 20.79 24.54 5.66
C GLU A 106 22.04 25.40 5.82
N LYS A 107 23.21 24.75 5.86
CA LYS A 107 24.50 25.44 5.99
C LYS A 107 25.10 25.87 4.66
N LYS A 108 24.53 25.41 3.54
CA LYS A 108 25.05 25.59 2.17
C LYS A 108 26.51 25.13 2.05
N THR A 109 26.84 24.03 2.72
CA THR A 109 28.18 23.44 2.70
C THR A 109 28.15 22.14 1.90
N ILE A 110 29.24 21.88 1.18
CA ILE A 110 29.45 20.62 0.46
C ILE A 110 30.72 19.98 1.02
N GLU A 111 30.58 18.75 1.50
CA GLU A 111 31.67 17.97 2.09
C GLU A 111 31.90 16.69 1.29
N LYS A 112 33.13 16.15 1.33
CA LYS A 112 33.43 14.85 0.75
C LYS A 112 32.69 13.75 1.53
N SER A 113 32.11 12.80 0.80
CA SER A 113 31.48 11.62 1.40
C SER A 113 32.52 10.65 2.00
N ASP A 114 32.01 9.69 2.77
CA ASP A 114 32.79 8.58 3.31
C ASP A 114 33.51 7.75 2.21
N PHE A 115 33.05 7.80 0.95
CA PHE A 115 33.64 7.07 -0.18
C PHE A 115 35.12 7.41 -0.42
N PHE A 116 35.55 8.61 -0.03
CA PHE A 116 36.92 9.07 -0.18
C PHE A 116 37.89 8.51 0.87
N THR A 117 37.39 7.93 1.96
CA THR A 117 38.21 7.59 3.15
C THR A 117 37.89 6.24 3.77
N LYS A 118 36.72 5.66 3.48
CA LYS A 118 36.23 4.42 4.08
C LYS A 118 35.77 3.43 3.02
N ARG A 119 35.80 2.15 3.37
CA ARG A 119 35.14 1.10 2.59
C ARG A 119 33.62 1.30 2.66
N THR A 120 32.98 1.45 1.50
CA THR A 120 31.54 1.71 1.36
C THR A 120 30.78 0.54 0.76
N VAL A 121 31.48 -0.48 0.26
CA VAL A 121 30.89 -1.73 -0.21
C VAL A 121 31.57 -2.88 0.53
N LYS A 122 30.76 -3.70 1.19
CA LYS A 122 31.23 -4.88 1.92
C LYS A 122 31.08 -6.12 1.04
N TYR A 123 32.16 -6.90 0.91
CA TYR A 123 32.08 -8.23 0.34
C TYR A 123 31.11 -9.08 1.17
N THR A 124 30.14 -9.70 0.49
CA THR A 124 29.19 -10.61 1.13
C THR A 124 29.59 -12.03 0.75
N ALA A 125 30.23 -12.74 1.68
CA ALA A 125 30.53 -14.15 1.50
C ALA A 125 29.23 -14.95 1.46
N GLU A 126 29.13 -15.90 0.53
CA GLU A 126 28.02 -16.84 0.50
C GLU A 126 28.10 -17.76 1.72
N ILE A 127 27.00 -17.86 2.47
CA ILE A 127 26.90 -18.80 3.59
C ILE A 127 26.73 -20.19 2.98
N THR A 128 27.76 -21.01 3.09
CA THR A 128 27.80 -22.36 2.53
C THR A 128 27.49 -23.44 3.57
N HIS A 129 27.58 -23.11 4.86
CA HIS A 129 27.31 -24.02 5.97
C HIS A 129 26.87 -23.26 7.24
N VAL A 130 25.99 -23.89 8.04
CA VAL A 130 25.59 -23.45 9.39
C VAL A 130 25.44 -24.67 10.29
N ASP A 131 25.56 -24.50 11.61
CA ASP A 131 25.58 -25.63 12.53
C ASP A 131 24.17 -26.13 12.88
N THR A 132 23.16 -25.25 12.81
CA THR A 132 21.82 -25.52 13.34
C THR A 132 20.68 -25.29 12.34
N PRO A 133 19.57 -26.07 12.40
CA PRO A 133 18.36 -25.82 11.61
C PRO A 133 17.77 -24.42 11.78
N GLN A 134 17.90 -23.82 12.96
CA GLN A 134 17.42 -22.49 13.30
C GLN A 134 18.19 -21.42 12.53
N GLU A 135 19.51 -21.50 12.50
CA GLU A 135 20.36 -20.63 11.67
C GLU A 135 20.06 -20.85 10.18
N ALA A 136 19.89 -22.11 9.76
CA ALA A 136 19.55 -22.44 8.38
C ALA A 136 18.22 -21.80 7.96
N MET A 137 17.23 -21.77 8.85
CA MET A 137 15.93 -21.10 8.62
C MET A 137 16.13 -19.60 8.39
N GLN A 138 16.93 -18.92 9.22
CA GLN A 138 17.22 -17.50 9.06
C GLN A 138 17.94 -17.21 7.74
N VAL A 139 18.96 -18.01 7.40
CA VAL A 139 19.69 -17.89 6.13
C VAL A 139 18.77 -18.15 4.95
N SER A 140 17.88 -19.15 5.01
CA SER A 140 16.93 -19.44 3.95
C SER A 140 15.96 -18.29 3.74
N ILE A 141 15.37 -17.74 4.80
CA ILE A 141 14.45 -16.59 4.70
C ILE A 141 15.19 -15.39 4.12
N ASP A 142 16.42 -15.12 4.55
CA ASP A 142 17.19 -13.97 4.09
C ASP A 142 17.70 -14.11 2.65
N THR A 143 18.03 -15.31 2.19
CA THR A 143 18.62 -15.55 0.85
C THR A 143 17.60 -15.95 -0.21
N ARG A 144 16.59 -16.75 0.16
CA ARG A 144 15.55 -17.29 -0.75
C ARG A 144 14.20 -16.60 -0.58
N GLY A 145 14.03 -15.79 0.45
CA GLY A 145 12.78 -15.10 0.74
C GLY A 145 11.65 -16.01 1.26
N LYS A 146 11.99 -17.25 1.63
CA LYS A 146 11.06 -18.26 2.16
C LYS A 146 11.81 -19.30 2.98
N MET A 147 11.07 -20.06 3.79
CA MET A 147 11.58 -21.26 4.44
C MET A 147 11.66 -22.39 3.41
N ASP A 148 12.84 -22.61 2.84
CA ASP A 148 13.11 -23.64 1.84
C ASP A 148 13.79 -24.82 2.54
N ILE A 149 12.98 -25.78 3.00
CA ILE A 149 13.45 -26.91 3.81
C ILE A 149 14.58 -27.70 3.12
N PRO A 150 14.51 -28.03 1.81
CA PRO A 150 15.64 -28.67 1.12
C PRO A 150 16.94 -27.86 1.16
N TYR A 151 16.88 -26.55 0.96
CA TYR A 151 18.05 -25.68 1.05
C TYR A 151 18.60 -25.61 2.50
N MET A 152 17.71 -25.54 3.49
CA MET A 152 18.08 -25.55 4.90
C MET A 152 18.80 -26.84 5.30
N ALA A 153 18.27 -27.98 4.86
CA ALA A 153 18.86 -29.31 5.03
C ALA A 153 20.28 -29.39 4.46
N GLN A 154 20.47 -28.86 3.24
CA GLN A 154 21.78 -28.76 2.61
C GLN A 154 22.75 -27.89 3.43
N LEU A 155 22.31 -26.75 3.94
CA LEU A 155 23.16 -25.83 4.70
C LEU A 155 23.66 -26.44 6.03
N CYS A 156 22.80 -27.16 6.75
CA CYS A 156 23.17 -27.79 8.03
C CYS A 156 23.68 -29.23 7.90
N GLY A 157 23.68 -29.80 6.69
CA GLY A 157 24.12 -31.18 6.45
C GLY A 157 23.23 -32.23 7.11
N GLN A 158 21.92 -31.96 7.24
CA GLN A 158 20.94 -32.85 7.86
C GLN A 158 19.87 -33.29 6.83
N GLU A 159 19.11 -34.34 7.15
CA GLU A 159 17.95 -34.72 6.33
C GLU A 159 16.81 -33.68 6.49
N PRO A 160 16.04 -33.38 5.41
CA PRO A 160 14.92 -32.44 5.45
C PRO A 160 13.93 -32.68 6.59
N GLN A 161 13.61 -33.95 6.88
CA GLN A 161 12.69 -34.28 7.96
C GLN A 161 13.27 -33.95 9.35
N THR A 162 14.57 -34.16 9.55
CA THR A 162 15.24 -33.81 10.81
C THR A 162 15.20 -32.30 11.06
N VAL A 163 15.37 -31.49 10.01
CA VAL A 163 15.23 -30.02 10.09
C VAL A 163 13.83 -29.64 10.56
N VAL A 164 12.79 -30.23 9.97
CA VAL A 164 11.40 -30.02 10.37
C VAL A 164 11.19 -30.42 11.83
N ASP A 165 11.66 -31.61 12.23
CA ASP A 165 11.45 -32.14 13.58
C ASP A 165 12.10 -31.25 14.66
N VAL A 166 13.30 -30.73 14.41
CA VAL A 166 13.99 -29.78 15.31
C VAL A 166 13.21 -28.47 15.44
N LEU A 167 12.87 -27.84 14.31
CA LEU A 167 12.13 -26.57 14.31
C LEU A 167 10.72 -26.71 14.92
N LYS A 168 10.10 -27.88 14.73
CA LYS A 168 8.83 -28.28 15.32
C LYS A 168 8.97 -28.41 16.84
N ALA A 169 10.01 -29.08 17.34
CA ALA A 169 10.25 -29.23 18.77
C ALA A 169 10.44 -27.87 19.48
N ASP A 170 11.08 -26.92 18.81
CA ASP A 170 11.36 -25.58 19.34
C ASP A 170 10.21 -24.57 19.18
N ASN A 171 9.07 -24.99 18.61
CA ASN A 171 7.93 -24.11 18.34
C ASN A 171 8.21 -22.94 17.38
N LEU A 172 9.14 -23.16 16.44
CA LEU A 172 9.47 -22.20 15.39
C LEU A 172 8.60 -22.38 14.14
N ILE A 173 8.01 -23.56 13.93
CA ILE A 173 7.14 -23.86 12.78
C ILE A 173 5.89 -24.65 13.17
N TYR A 174 4.83 -24.48 12.37
CA TYR A 174 3.56 -25.18 12.48
C TYR A 174 3.10 -25.66 11.10
N LEU A 175 2.56 -26.89 11.03
CA LEU A 175 1.98 -27.43 9.81
C LEU A 175 0.59 -26.82 9.61
N ASN A 176 0.36 -26.09 8.53
CA ASN A 176 -0.95 -25.55 8.23
C ASN A 176 -1.84 -26.64 7.61
N PRO A 177 -2.97 -27.03 8.26
CA PRO A 177 -3.83 -28.10 7.75
C PRO A 177 -4.37 -27.88 6.34
N LEU A 178 -4.49 -26.62 5.90
CA LEU A 178 -5.00 -26.27 4.57
C LEU A 178 -3.93 -26.35 3.47
N ASN A 179 -2.65 -26.34 3.86
CA ASN A 179 -1.51 -26.35 2.94
C ASN A 179 -0.69 -27.65 3.04
N ALA A 180 -1.01 -28.53 3.99
CA ALA A 180 -0.34 -29.80 4.18
C ALA A 180 -0.59 -30.73 2.98
N SER A 181 0.45 -31.44 2.56
CA SER A 181 0.38 -32.43 1.49
C SER A 181 0.41 -33.83 2.09
N GLU A 182 -0.47 -34.72 1.62
CA GLU A 182 -0.45 -36.14 2.03
C GLU A 182 0.77 -36.88 1.45
N ASP A 183 1.28 -36.43 0.29
CA ASP A 183 2.36 -37.06 -0.44
C ASP A 183 3.75 -36.54 -0.01
N ASN A 184 3.83 -35.39 0.66
CA ASN A 184 5.09 -34.74 1.01
C ASN A 184 5.09 -34.16 2.44
N SER A 185 5.78 -34.82 3.36
CA SER A 185 5.83 -34.47 4.78
C SER A 185 6.54 -33.14 5.10
N ILE A 186 7.29 -32.58 4.15
CA ILE A 186 8.00 -31.30 4.31
C ILE A 186 7.24 -30.10 3.70
N GLU A 187 6.06 -30.32 3.10
CA GLU A 187 5.19 -29.27 2.58
C GLU A 187 4.14 -28.81 3.61
N GLY A 188 3.70 -27.55 3.48
CA GLY A 188 2.65 -26.97 4.34
C GLY A 188 3.14 -26.41 5.68
N TRP A 189 4.45 -26.45 5.97
CA TRP A 189 5.03 -25.84 7.17
C TRP A 189 5.16 -24.32 7.04
N GLU A 190 4.66 -23.61 8.04
CA GLU A 190 4.73 -22.15 8.16
C GLU A 190 5.55 -21.76 9.40
N GLU A 191 6.28 -20.66 9.32
CA GLU A 191 6.99 -20.08 10.45
C GLU A 191 5.97 -19.57 11.50
N ALA A 192 6.34 -19.65 12.78
CA ALA A 192 5.45 -19.40 13.90
C ALA A 192 4.78 -18.02 13.87
N SER A 193 5.53 -16.95 13.58
CA SER A 193 4.97 -15.59 13.47
C SER A 193 3.95 -15.47 12.34
N GLU A 194 4.10 -16.24 11.26
CA GLU A 194 3.15 -16.30 10.15
C GLU A 194 1.89 -17.09 10.52
N TYR A 195 2.06 -18.32 11.00
CA TYR A 195 0.95 -19.21 11.34
C TYR A 195 0.07 -18.62 12.46
N LEU A 196 0.69 -18.04 13.49
CA LEU A 196 0.01 -17.49 14.67
C LEU A 196 -0.47 -16.04 14.48
N SER A 197 -0.47 -15.53 13.25
CA SER A 197 -1.00 -14.22 12.88
C SER A 197 -2.15 -14.29 11.87
N GLY A 198 -2.77 -13.15 11.58
CA GLY A 198 -3.95 -13.07 10.73
C GLY A 198 -5.22 -13.46 11.49
N ASN A 199 -6.19 -14.07 10.81
CA ASN A 199 -7.46 -14.51 11.41
C ASN A 199 -7.26 -15.77 12.27
N VAL A 200 -6.78 -15.60 13.51
CA VAL A 200 -6.43 -16.71 14.40
C VAL A 200 -7.64 -17.50 14.88
N ARG A 201 -8.83 -16.90 14.92
CA ARG A 201 -10.07 -17.61 15.28
C ARG A 201 -10.50 -18.59 14.19
N GLU A 202 -10.40 -18.17 12.93
CA GLU A 202 -10.66 -19.05 11.79
C GLU A 202 -9.62 -20.17 11.70
N LYS A 203 -8.33 -19.83 11.83
CA LYS A 203 -7.26 -20.84 11.91
C LYS A 203 -7.48 -21.82 13.05
N LEU A 204 -7.92 -21.36 14.22
CA LEU A 204 -8.21 -22.22 15.38
C LEU A 204 -9.34 -23.19 15.08
N ARG A 205 -10.46 -22.72 14.53
CA ARG A 205 -11.58 -23.59 14.17
C ARG A 205 -11.17 -24.66 13.16
N THR A 206 -10.35 -24.29 12.17
CA THR A 206 -9.79 -25.23 11.22
C THR A 206 -8.87 -26.23 11.93
N ALA A 207 -7.95 -25.77 12.77
CA ALA A 207 -7.06 -26.67 13.53
C ALA A 207 -7.83 -27.63 14.44
N GLU A 208 -8.89 -27.17 15.12
CA GLU A 208 -9.77 -27.99 15.97
C GLU A 208 -10.49 -29.07 15.16
N LEU A 209 -10.98 -28.74 13.95
CA LEU A 209 -11.63 -29.70 13.07
C LEU A 209 -10.65 -30.81 12.66
N TYR A 210 -9.46 -30.45 12.17
CA TYR A 210 -8.46 -31.43 11.75
C TYR A 210 -7.86 -32.21 12.93
N ALA A 211 -7.83 -31.62 14.14
CA ALA A 211 -7.37 -32.28 15.34
C ALA A 211 -8.30 -33.39 15.85
N GLN A 212 -9.53 -33.48 15.33
CA GLN A 212 -10.45 -34.58 15.61
C GLN A 212 -9.97 -35.88 14.96
N ASP A 213 -9.47 -35.79 13.73
CA ASP A 213 -9.03 -36.95 12.93
C ASP A 213 -7.51 -37.17 13.03
N ASN A 214 -6.72 -36.11 13.22
CA ASN A 214 -5.27 -36.18 13.37
C ASN A 214 -4.79 -35.45 14.64
N PRO A 215 -4.43 -36.19 15.71
CA PRO A 215 -3.97 -35.63 16.98
C PRO A 215 -2.74 -34.72 16.89
N GLU A 216 -1.95 -34.76 15.80
CA GLU A 216 -0.80 -33.88 15.61
C GLU A 216 -1.18 -32.39 15.64
N TYR A 217 -2.39 -32.04 15.17
CA TYR A 217 -2.88 -30.67 15.15
C TYR A 217 -3.31 -30.14 16.53
N GLN A 218 -3.32 -30.97 17.59
CA GLN A 218 -3.55 -30.49 18.96
C GLN A 218 -2.50 -29.44 19.39
N ARG A 219 -1.27 -29.56 18.87
CA ARG A 219 -0.22 -28.56 19.05
C ARG A 219 -0.62 -27.21 18.45
N ASN A 220 -1.23 -27.20 17.27
CA ASN A 220 -1.69 -25.99 16.61
C ASN A 220 -2.85 -25.35 17.40
N VAL A 221 -3.80 -26.17 17.88
CA VAL A 221 -4.90 -25.72 18.73
C VAL A 221 -4.37 -25.03 19.99
N ALA A 222 -3.42 -25.65 20.68
CA ALA A 222 -2.79 -25.06 21.87
C ALA A 222 -2.09 -23.73 21.57
N ALA A 223 -1.32 -23.66 20.48
CA ALA A 223 -0.59 -22.46 20.09
C ALA A 223 -1.53 -21.31 19.69
N LEU A 224 -2.53 -21.59 18.84
CA LEU A 224 -3.53 -20.60 18.42
C LEU A 224 -4.37 -20.10 19.60
N THR A 225 -4.71 -20.97 20.54
CA THR A 225 -5.42 -20.60 21.77
C THR A 225 -4.62 -19.61 22.61
N SER A 226 -3.28 -19.76 22.66
CA SER A 226 -2.41 -18.88 23.45
C SER A 226 -2.30 -17.46 22.88
N VAL A 227 -2.49 -17.28 21.57
CA VAL A 227 -2.41 -15.97 20.90
C VAL A 227 -3.78 -15.33 20.67
N LEU A 228 -4.87 -16.00 21.06
CA LEU A 228 -6.21 -15.45 20.92
C LEU A 228 -6.32 -14.09 21.62
N PRO A 229 -6.83 -13.05 20.94
CA PRO A 229 -7.17 -11.80 21.59
C PRO A 229 -8.15 -12.06 22.74
N LYS A 230 -7.97 -11.33 23.85
CA LYS A 230 -8.88 -11.40 24.99
C LYS A 230 -10.31 -11.23 24.49
N LYS A 231 -11.18 -12.20 24.81
CA LYS A 231 -12.59 -12.16 24.43
C LYS A 231 -13.21 -10.86 24.96
N LEU A 232 -13.79 -10.09 24.06
CA LEU A 232 -14.55 -8.89 24.42
C LEU A 232 -15.91 -9.33 24.94
N GLU A 233 -16.31 -8.79 26.08
CA GLU A 233 -17.62 -9.06 26.66
C GLU A 233 -18.63 -7.99 26.21
N ALA A 234 -19.92 -8.22 26.49
CA ALA A 234 -20.98 -7.29 26.09
C ALA A 234 -20.74 -5.83 26.58
N GLY A 235 -20.07 -5.67 27.72
CA GLY A 235 -19.70 -4.35 28.26
C GLY A 235 -18.63 -3.61 27.44
N ASP A 236 -17.75 -4.33 26.76
CA ASP A 236 -16.67 -3.78 25.94
C ASP A 236 -17.14 -3.42 24.52
N ILE A 237 -18.30 -3.95 24.10
CA ILE A 237 -18.81 -3.80 22.74
C ILE A 237 -19.79 -2.61 22.66
N SER A 238 -19.38 -1.57 21.93
CA SER A 238 -20.26 -0.43 21.63
C SER A 238 -21.21 -0.74 20.46
N ALA A 239 -22.39 -1.28 20.77
CA ALA A 239 -23.46 -1.46 19.79
C ALA A 239 -24.23 -0.15 19.54
N ARG A 240 -24.38 0.21 18.26
CA ARG A 240 -25.22 1.34 17.80
C ARG A 240 -26.26 0.81 16.81
N ILE A 241 -27.42 1.47 16.72
CA ILE A 241 -28.39 1.15 15.67
C ILE A 241 -27.75 1.39 14.30
N GLY A 242 -27.85 0.42 13.40
CA GLY A 242 -27.32 0.48 12.03
C GLY A 242 -25.96 -0.20 11.82
N VAL A 243 -25.37 -0.80 12.86
CA VAL A 243 -24.19 -1.68 12.67
C VAL A 243 -24.56 -2.90 11.82
N SER A 244 -23.64 -3.34 10.96
CA SER A 244 -23.87 -4.39 9.96
C SER A 244 -23.86 -5.81 10.51
N TRP A 245 -23.36 -6.01 11.73
CA TRP A 245 -23.23 -7.32 12.37
C TRP A 245 -24.45 -7.73 13.20
N VAL A 246 -25.42 -6.83 13.40
CA VAL A 246 -26.72 -7.15 13.99
C VAL A 246 -27.68 -7.61 12.88
N ASP A 247 -28.41 -8.69 13.13
CA ASP A 247 -29.39 -9.25 12.21
C ASP A 247 -30.59 -8.31 12.01
N VAL A 248 -31.16 -8.35 10.82
CA VAL A 248 -32.29 -7.49 10.44
C VAL A 248 -33.53 -7.83 11.28
N GLU A 249 -33.71 -9.12 11.57
CA GLU A 249 -34.79 -9.66 12.38
C GLU A 249 -34.78 -9.08 13.80
N ASP A 250 -33.59 -8.96 14.41
CA ASP A 250 -33.43 -8.40 15.75
C ASP A 250 -33.71 -6.89 15.77
N TYR A 251 -33.36 -6.15 14.71
CA TYR A 251 -33.76 -4.74 14.58
C TYR A 251 -35.28 -4.57 14.46
N GLN A 252 -35.94 -5.43 13.68
CA GLN A 252 -37.40 -5.43 13.58
C GLN A 252 -38.03 -5.75 14.94
N GLN A 253 -37.56 -6.82 15.58
CA GLN A 253 -38.06 -7.26 16.89
C GLN A 253 -37.94 -6.15 17.92
N PHE A 254 -36.79 -5.47 17.99
CA PHE A 254 -36.61 -4.32 18.86
C PHE A 254 -37.70 -3.26 18.66
N LEU A 255 -37.96 -2.85 17.42
CA LEU A 255 -38.94 -1.79 17.16
C LEU A 255 -40.38 -2.24 17.47
N VAL A 256 -40.70 -3.52 17.22
CA VAL A 256 -41.98 -4.12 17.62
C VAL A 256 -42.14 -4.09 19.15
N GLU A 257 -41.10 -4.44 19.91
CA GLU A 257 -41.17 -4.49 21.37
C GLU A 257 -41.17 -3.10 22.01
N TYR A 258 -40.29 -2.21 21.56
CA TYR A 258 -40.10 -0.86 22.08
C TYR A 258 -41.28 0.07 21.71
N ALA A 259 -41.62 0.16 20.42
CA ALA A 259 -42.58 1.13 19.93
C ALA A 259 -43.97 0.54 19.64
N LYS A 260 -44.18 -0.77 19.89
CA LYS A 260 -45.40 -1.51 19.50
C LYS A 260 -45.73 -1.36 18.01
N SER A 261 -44.68 -1.17 17.20
CA SER A 261 -44.79 -0.92 15.77
C SER A 261 -45.26 -2.18 15.04
N ARG A 262 -46.13 -2.02 14.04
CA ARG A 262 -46.56 -3.10 13.15
C ARG A 262 -45.84 -3.00 11.82
N PHE A 263 -45.33 -4.11 11.30
CA PHE A 263 -44.71 -4.17 9.98
C PHE A 263 -45.66 -4.87 9.01
N PHE A 264 -45.90 -4.25 7.84
CA PHE A 264 -46.63 -4.91 6.75
C PHE A 264 -45.69 -5.87 6.01
N ASP A 265 -44.53 -5.34 5.67
CA ASP A 265 -43.41 -6.08 5.10
C ASP A 265 -42.26 -6.10 6.10
N PRO A 266 -41.48 -7.18 6.15
CA PRO A 266 -40.30 -7.25 7.00
C PRO A 266 -39.33 -6.08 6.72
N LEU A 267 -38.74 -5.53 7.79
CA LEU A 267 -37.53 -4.73 7.69
C LEU A 267 -36.52 -5.54 6.88
N ARG A 268 -35.85 -4.86 5.95
CA ARG A 268 -34.91 -5.51 5.04
C ARG A 268 -33.66 -4.66 4.87
N ARG A 269 -32.56 -5.35 4.61
CA ARG A 269 -31.29 -4.73 4.23
C ARG A 269 -31.08 -4.97 2.73
N THR A 270 -30.84 -3.90 1.98
CA THR A 270 -30.54 -3.99 0.55
C THR A 270 -29.14 -4.58 0.34
N ILE A 271 -28.82 -4.99 -0.88
CA ILE A 271 -27.47 -5.47 -1.22
C ILE A 271 -26.41 -4.38 -1.02
N THR A 272 -26.75 -3.12 -1.32
CA THR A 272 -25.92 -1.94 -1.01
C THR A 272 -25.78 -1.70 0.49
N GLY A 273 -26.55 -2.44 1.30
CA GLY A 273 -26.55 -2.49 2.75
C GLY A 273 -27.38 -1.40 3.43
N GLU A 274 -28.24 -0.71 2.69
CA GLU A 274 -29.22 0.25 3.24
C GLU A 274 -30.38 -0.51 3.89
N TYR A 275 -30.81 -0.09 5.08
CA TYR A 275 -32.00 -0.64 5.71
C TYR A 275 -33.25 0.10 5.25
N LYS A 276 -34.32 -0.63 4.94
CA LYS A 276 -35.58 -0.03 4.51
C LYS A 276 -36.77 -0.54 5.27
N ILE A 277 -37.64 0.41 5.62
CA ILE A 277 -38.94 0.15 6.23
C ILE A 277 -40.01 0.62 5.28
N ASP A 278 -40.74 -0.33 4.70
CA ASP A 278 -41.88 -0.04 3.83
C ASP A 278 -43.04 0.55 4.66
N ASN A 279 -43.79 1.47 4.04
CA ASN A 279 -44.92 2.16 4.68
C ASN A 279 -44.59 2.86 6.03
N LYS A 280 -43.35 3.34 6.19
CA LYS A 280 -42.85 4.00 7.42
C LYS A 280 -43.65 5.22 7.90
N ASN A 281 -44.44 5.86 7.03
CA ASN A 281 -45.29 7.00 7.36
C ASN A 281 -46.76 6.65 7.65
N TRP A 282 -47.15 5.38 7.49
CA TRP A 282 -48.56 4.97 7.58
C TRP A 282 -49.09 4.94 9.02
N ASP A 283 -48.22 4.61 9.99
CA ASP A 283 -48.62 4.52 11.39
C ASP A 283 -48.80 5.90 12.00
N MET A 284 -50.06 6.33 12.10
CA MET A 284 -50.48 7.60 12.69
C MET A 284 -50.89 7.47 14.16
N GLY A 285 -50.65 6.32 14.79
CA GLY A 285 -50.94 6.13 16.21
C GLY A 285 -50.13 7.07 17.11
N ALA A 286 -50.65 7.36 18.31
CA ALA A 286 -49.97 8.21 19.29
C ALA A 286 -48.58 7.64 19.68
N ALA A 287 -48.44 6.30 19.69
CA ALA A 287 -47.15 5.65 19.92
C ALA A 287 -46.10 6.06 18.88
N ALA A 288 -46.45 6.04 17.59
CA ALA A 288 -45.54 6.36 16.49
C ALA A 288 -45.29 7.87 16.32
N THR A 289 -46.28 8.72 16.61
CA THR A 289 -46.25 10.15 16.29
C THR A 289 -46.05 11.08 17.50
N GLN A 290 -46.06 10.56 18.72
CA GLN A 290 -45.89 11.37 19.95
C GLN A 290 -44.96 10.72 20.98
N ILE A 291 -45.14 9.43 21.26
CA ILE A 291 -44.39 8.74 22.32
C ILE A 291 -42.98 8.38 21.86
N TYR A 292 -42.84 7.70 20.73
CA TYR A 292 -41.56 7.21 20.20
C TYR A 292 -41.09 7.94 18.92
N GLY A 293 -41.93 8.82 18.40
CA GLY A 293 -41.60 9.72 17.30
C GLY A 293 -42.27 11.07 17.47
N THR A 294 -42.35 11.84 16.40
CA THR A 294 -43.02 13.15 16.35
C THR A 294 -44.03 13.20 15.22
N SER A 295 -44.94 14.16 15.24
CA SER A 295 -45.92 14.36 14.16
C SER A 295 -45.26 14.66 12.82
N ARG A 296 -44.05 15.22 12.84
CA ARG A 296 -43.23 15.52 11.66
C ARG A 296 -42.31 14.37 11.25
N MET A 297 -41.96 13.48 12.17
CA MET A 297 -41.08 12.34 11.93
C MET A 297 -41.52 11.14 12.78
N PRO A 298 -42.35 10.24 12.24
CA PRO A 298 -42.82 9.04 12.94
C PRO A 298 -41.67 8.13 13.40
N ALA A 299 -41.92 7.30 14.41
CA ALA A 299 -40.92 6.42 15.02
C ALA A 299 -40.16 5.54 14.00
N LYS A 300 -40.85 4.98 13.01
CA LYS A 300 -40.22 4.18 11.93
C LYS A 300 -39.29 5.01 11.04
N VAL A 301 -39.62 6.27 10.78
CA VAL A 301 -38.77 7.18 10.00
C VAL A 301 -37.51 7.53 10.79
N ILE A 302 -37.65 7.80 12.08
CA ILE A 302 -36.50 7.99 12.98
C ILE A 302 -35.63 6.73 12.95
N PHE A 303 -36.22 5.56 13.14
CA PHE A 303 -35.47 4.29 13.20
C PHE A 303 -34.76 3.96 11.89
N GLU A 304 -35.40 4.11 10.73
CA GLU A 304 -34.75 3.90 9.43
C GLU A 304 -33.61 4.91 9.19
N ASN A 305 -33.78 6.17 9.62
CA ASN A 305 -32.69 7.14 9.56
C ASN A 305 -31.52 6.73 10.47
N LEU A 306 -31.80 6.22 11.67
CA LEU A 306 -30.77 5.70 12.58
C LEU A 306 -30.05 4.48 12.01
N LEU A 307 -30.78 3.51 11.46
CA LEU A 307 -30.22 2.33 10.81
C LEU A 307 -29.26 2.68 9.67
N ASN A 308 -29.51 3.80 8.99
CA ASN A 308 -28.70 4.27 7.86
C ASN A 308 -27.74 5.41 8.22
N ASN A 309 -27.57 5.74 9.50
CA ASN A 309 -26.74 6.87 9.98
C ASN A 309 -27.05 8.20 9.27
N ARG A 310 -28.34 8.47 9.01
CA ARG A 310 -28.84 9.73 8.45
C ARG A 310 -29.12 10.75 9.54
N ASP A 311 -28.94 12.03 9.19
CA ASP A 311 -29.27 13.15 10.07
C ASP A 311 -30.77 13.16 10.42
N ILE A 312 -31.08 13.29 11.71
CA ILE A 312 -32.43 13.53 12.19
C ILE A 312 -32.68 15.05 12.16
N VAL A 313 -33.15 15.55 11.02
CA VAL A 313 -33.44 16.97 10.79
C VAL A 313 -34.81 17.14 10.16
N VAL A 314 -35.63 18.00 10.76
CA VAL A 314 -36.93 18.40 10.21
C VAL A 314 -36.76 19.71 9.46
N ARG A 315 -37.12 19.72 8.16
CA ARG A 315 -37.11 20.91 7.32
C ARG A 315 -38.53 21.33 6.99
N ASP A 316 -38.80 22.63 7.10
CA ASP A 316 -40.04 23.23 6.67
C ASP A 316 -39.81 24.05 5.40
N LYS A 317 -40.86 24.13 4.58
CA LYS A 317 -40.87 24.96 3.38
C LYS A 317 -41.04 26.43 3.81
N ILE A 318 -40.09 27.27 3.43
CA ILE A 318 -40.11 28.72 3.66
C ILE A 318 -40.24 29.39 2.29
N THR A 319 -41.22 30.29 2.17
CA THR A 319 -41.39 31.11 0.97
C THR A 319 -40.86 32.50 1.28
N ASP A 320 -39.85 32.94 0.54
CA ASP A 320 -39.28 34.27 0.65
C ASP A 320 -40.24 35.35 0.13
N ALA A 321 -39.97 36.62 0.49
CA ALA A 321 -40.75 37.76 0.03
C ALA A 321 -40.84 37.87 -1.51
N ASP A 322 -39.87 37.30 -2.23
CA ASP A 322 -39.81 37.23 -3.70
C ASP A 322 -40.53 36.00 -4.30
N GLY A 323 -41.27 35.23 -3.49
CA GLY A 323 -41.99 34.03 -3.94
C GLY A 323 -41.11 32.81 -4.25
N ARG A 324 -39.80 32.87 -3.93
CA ARG A 324 -38.90 31.72 -4.05
C ARG A 324 -39.03 30.81 -2.84
N GLU A 325 -39.19 29.52 -3.10
CA GLU A 325 -39.37 28.51 -2.05
C GLU A 325 -38.04 27.84 -1.74
N HIS A 326 -37.63 27.89 -0.47
CA HIS A 326 -36.46 27.18 0.03
C HIS A 326 -36.82 26.38 1.30
N TYR A 327 -36.01 25.39 1.67
CA TYR A 327 -36.25 24.56 2.86
C TYR A 327 -35.38 25.03 4.01
N GLY A 328 -36.00 25.59 5.05
CA GLY A 328 -35.32 25.97 6.29
C GLY A 328 -35.39 24.88 7.34
N ILE A 329 -34.40 24.82 8.22
CA ILE A 329 -34.38 23.86 9.35
C ILE A 329 -35.35 24.34 10.43
N ASN A 330 -36.33 23.50 10.78
CA ASN A 330 -37.16 23.74 11.96
C ASN A 330 -36.42 23.23 13.20
N LYS A 331 -35.75 24.15 13.90
CA LYS A 331 -34.93 23.82 15.08
C LYS A 331 -35.75 23.10 16.17
N LYS A 332 -36.92 23.63 16.53
CA LYS A 332 -37.77 23.06 17.59
C LYS A 332 -38.22 21.62 17.28
N GLN A 333 -38.68 21.36 16.07
CA GLN A 333 -39.12 20.02 15.67
C GLN A 333 -37.93 19.05 15.49
N THR A 334 -36.79 19.58 15.06
CA THR A 334 -35.54 18.83 14.97
C THR A 334 -35.06 18.38 16.35
N ASP A 335 -35.03 19.29 17.33
CA ASP A 335 -34.61 18.99 18.70
C ASP A 335 -35.50 17.89 19.34
N LEU A 336 -36.82 17.98 19.13
CA LEU A 336 -37.76 16.94 19.60
C LEU A 336 -37.51 15.57 18.94
N ALA A 337 -37.29 15.54 17.62
CA ALA A 337 -37.01 14.29 16.91
C ALA A 337 -35.66 13.69 17.33
N GLN A 338 -34.64 14.54 17.57
CA GLN A 338 -33.33 14.11 18.05
C GLN A 338 -33.38 13.53 19.46
N GLU A 339 -34.19 14.10 20.35
CA GLU A 339 -34.40 13.55 21.68
C GLU A 339 -35.05 12.16 21.62
N LYS A 340 -36.08 11.97 20.77
CA LYS A 340 -36.67 10.64 20.54
C LYS A 340 -35.65 9.65 19.97
N ALA A 341 -34.81 10.09 19.04
CA ALA A 341 -33.75 9.28 18.48
C ALA A 341 -32.72 8.86 19.56
N ARG A 342 -32.37 9.76 20.48
CA ARG A 342 -31.46 9.47 21.61
C ARG A 342 -32.06 8.41 22.54
N GLN A 343 -33.32 8.59 22.94
CA GLN A 343 -34.03 7.62 23.78
C GLN A 343 -34.09 6.23 23.12
N MET A 344 -34.36 6.18 21.80
CA MET A 344 -34.39 4.95 21.02
C MET A 344 -33.01 4.27 20.96
N LYS A 345 -31.92 5.03 20.80
CA LYS A 345 -30.54 4.49 20.84
C LYS A 345 -30.22 3.86 22.21
N ASP A 346 -30.56 4.56 23.29
CA ASP A 346 -30.31 4.08 24.66
C ASP A 346 -31.14 2.83 24.97
N ALA A 347 -32.40 2.81 24.53
CA ALA A 347 -33.28 1.64 24.66
C ALA A 347 -32.76 0.44 23.87
N PHE A 348 -32.32 0.64 22.62
CA PHE A 348 -31.74 -0.42 21.80
C PHE A 348 -30.49 -1.02 22.43
N LYS A 349 -29.59 -0.17 22.96
CA LYS A 349 -28.36 -0.64 23.61
C LYS A 349 -28.68 -1.54 24.81
N ARG A 350 -29.64 -1.16 25.65
CA ARG A 350 -30.08 -2.01 26.77
C ARG A 350 -30.71 -3.29 26.27
N TRP A 351 -31.68 -3.16 25.36
CA TRP A 351 -32.42 -4.28 24.79
C TRP A 351 -31.50 -5.33 24.20
N LEU A 352 -30.51 -4.94 23.38
CA LEU A 352 -29.60 -5.87 22.72
C LEU A 352 -28.90 -6.82 23.70
N TRP A 353 -28.53 -6.31 24.88
CA TRP A 353 -27.73 -7.02 25.88
C TRP A 353 -28.52 -7.60 27.07
N ASP A 354 -29.81 -7.29 27.18
CA ASP A 354 -30.67 -7.72 28.29
C ASP A 354 -30.98 -9.23 28.22
N ASP A 355 -31.25 -9.73 27.01
CA ASP A 355 -31.50 -11.15 26.78
C ASP A 355 -30.18 -11.95 26.72
N PRO A 356 -30.01 -12.99 27.56
CA PRO A 356 -28.77 -13.76 27.60
C PRO A 356 -28.39 -14.43 26.28
N ALA A 357 -29.35 -15.02 25.55
CA ALA A 357 -29.09 -15.76 24.32
C ALA A 357 -28.70 -14.82 23.18
N ARG A 358 -29.42 -13.70 23.02
CA ARG A 358 -29.10 -12.64 22.06
C ARG A 358 -27.75 -12.00 22.36
N ARG A 359 -27.46 -11.74 23.65
CA ARG A 359 -26.17 -11.21 24.09
C ARG A 359 -25.04 -12.15 23.68
N GLU A 360 -25.14 -13.44 23.98
CA GLU A 360 -24.10 -14.42 23.64
C GLU A 360 -23.90 -14.53 22.13
N LYS A 361 -24.99 -14.65 21.35
CA LYS A 361 -24.99 -14.63 19.88
C LYS A 361 -24.16 -13.47 19.31
N TYR A 362 -24.39 -12.25 19.80
CA TYR A 362 -23.72 -11.06 19.28
C TYR A 362 -22.32 -10.82 19.83
N VAL A 363 -22.05 -11.22 21.08
CA VAL A 363 -20.69 -11.23 21.61
C VAL A 363 -19.81 -12.17 20.79
N GLU A 364 -20.27 -13.39 20.53
CA GLU A 364 -19.53 -14.36 19.73
C GLU A 364 -19.30 -13.87 18.30
N ARG A 365 -20.37 -13.43 17.62
CA ARG A 365 -20.27 -12.89 16.26
C ARG A 365 -19.32 -11.70 16.18
N TYR A 366 -19.38 -10.77 17.13
CA TYR A 366 -18.48 -9.61 17.15
C TYR A 366 -17.02 -10.04 17.30
N ASN A 367 -16.74 -10.99 18.20
CA ASN A 367 -15.39 -11.50 18.40
C ASN A 367 -14.86 -12.22 17.16
N ASN A 368 -15.71 -12.98 16.46
CA ASN A 368 -15.33 -13.68 15.23
C ASN A 368 -15.09 -12.74 14.04
N LEU A 369 -15.84 -11.63 13.95
CA LEU A 369 -15.71 -10.67 12.85
C LEU A 369 -14.60 -9.63 13.06
N PHE A 370 -14.40 -9.16 14.30
CA PHE A 370 -13.55 -7.99 14.59
C PHE A 370 -12.42 -8.26 15.58
N ASN A 371 -12.62 -9.16 16.55
CA ASN A 371 -11.60 -9.51 17.56
C ASN A 371 -10.88 -10.83 17.19
N CYS A 372 -10.50 -10.95 15.92
CA CYS A 372 -9.98 -12.18 15.33
C CYS A 372 -8.61 -12.02 14.68
N ILE A 373 -8.14 -10.78 14.46
CA ILE A 373 -6.87 -10.50 13.80
C ILE A 373 -5.76 -10.31 14.82
N VAL A 374 -4.70 -11.12 14.70
CA VAL A 374 -3.43 -10.91 15.40
C VAL A 374 -2.40 -10.40 14.40
N GLY A 375 -1.78 -9.25 14.69
CA GLY A 375 -0.73 -8.69 13.84
C GLY A 375 0.53 -9.56 13.88
N ARG A 376 1.07 -9.88 12.70
CA ARG A 376 2.38 -10.55 12.60
C ARG A 376 3.45 -9.66 13.21
N LYS A 377 4.26 -10.24 14.10
CA LYS A 377 5.48 -9.61 14.60
C LYS A 377 6.63 -10.03 13.70
N PHE A 378 7.33 -9.04 13.15
CA PHE A 378 8.51 -9.27 12.34
C PHE A 378 9.73 -9.02 13.22
N ASP A 379 10.77 -9.83 13.03
CA ASP A 379 12.06 -9.69 13.68
C ASP A 379 13.14 -9.65 12.59
N GLY A 380 13.56 -8.44 12.24
CA GLY A 380 14.56 -8.21 11.20
C GLY A 380 16.00 -8.34 11.68
N SER A 381 16.26 -8.71 12.94
CA SER A 381 17.60 -8.67 13.55
C SER A 381 18.64 -9.56 12.86
N HIS A 382 18.19 -10.62 12.19
CA HIS A 382 19.04 -11.57 11.47
C HIS A 382 19.18 -11.26 9.97
N GLN A 383 18.55 -10.19 9.46
CA GLN A 383 18.63 -9.86 8.05
C GLN A 383 20.01 -9.36 7.67
N THR A 384 20.45 -9.76 6.48
CA THR A 384 21.63 -9.17 5.85
C THR A 384 21.18 -8.19 4.77
N PHE A 385 22.02 -7.19 4.51
CA PHE A 385 21.77 -6.20 3.46
C PHE A 385 22.97 -6.15 2.52
N PRO A 386 23.12 -7.15 1.64
CA PRO A 386 24.24 -7.20 0.69
C PRO A 386 24.30 -5.92 -0.16
N GLY A 387 25.48 -5.33 -0.27
CA GLY A 387 25.70 -4.07 -1.02
C GLY A 387 25.31 -2.80 -0.26
N MET A 388 24.75 -2.89 0.95
CA MET A 388 24.54 -1.74 1.83
C MET A 388 25.87 -1.23 2.39
N SER A 389 26.00 0.08 2.55
CA SER A 389 27.19 0.69 3.13
C SER A 389 27.42 0.19 4.57
N PRO A 390 28.63 -0.33 4.89
CA PRO A 390 28.93 -0.81 6.24
C PRO A 390 29.07 0.33 7.26
N SER A 391 29.16 1.58 6.82
CA SER A 391 29.20 2.75 7.72
C SER A 391 27.83 3.14 8.26
N ILE A 392 26.74 2.58 7.71
CA ILE A 392 25.36 2.88 8.10
C ILE A 392 24.74 1.62 8.69
N SER A 393 24.19 1.74 9.89
CA SER A 393 23.43 0.67 10.54
C SER A 393 21.98 1.08 10.68
N LEU A 394 21.07 0.21 10.25
CA LEU A 394 19.64 0.38 10.43
C LEU A 394 19.26 0.11 11.89
N LYS A 395 18.33 0.91 12.42
CA LYS A 395 17.78 0.72 13.77
C LYS A 395 16.86 -0.52 13.79
N PRO A 396 16.66 -1.16 14.96
CA PRO A 396 15.81 -2.36 15.06
C PRO A 396 14.44 -2.23 14.40
N HIS A 397 13.73 -1.12 14.61
CA HIS A 397 12.41 -0.90 13.99
C HIS A 397 12.46 -0.81 12.46
N GLN A 398 13.58 -0.34 11.89
CA GLN A 398 13.77 -0.27 10.44
C GLN A 398 14.00 -1.67 9.86
N LEU A 399 14.72 -2.53 10.58
CA LEU A 399 14.91 -3.94 10.22
C LEU A 399 13.57 -4.68 10.15
N ASP A 400 12.74 -4.52 11.19
CA ASP A 400 11.41 -5.12 11.25
C ASP A 400 10.50 -4.58 10.12
N ALA A 401 10.59 -3.29 9.81
CA ALA A 401 9.85 -2.66 8.73
C ALA A 401 10.26 -3.21 7.36
N VAL A 402 11.55 -3.42 7.12
CA VAL A 402 12.04 -4.03 5.87
C VAL A 402 11.58 -5.49 5.77
N MET A 403 11.63 -6.26 6.86
CA MET A 403 11.12 -7.63 6.88
C MET A 403 9.61 -7.68 6.58
N ARG A 404 8.84 -6.79 7.19
CA ARG A 404 7.40 -6.64 6.90
C ARG A 404 7.15 -6.35 5.43
N ALA A 405 7.92 -5.43 4.85
CA ALA A 405 7.80 -5.08 3.45
C ALA A 405 8.13 -6.27 2.54
N LYS A 406 9.15 -7.09 2.86
CA LYS A 406 9.54 -8.28 2.09
C LYS A 406 8.48 -9.40 2.14
N PHE A 407 7.94 -9.72 3.33
CA PHE A 407 7.20 -10.98 3.55
C PHE A 407 5.74 -10.84 3.97
N GLY A 408 5.28 -9.67 4.38
CA GLY A 408 3.88 -9.47 4.70
C GLY A 408 3.05 -9.31 3.44
N GLY A 409 2.97 -8.06 2.97
CA GLY A 409 2.20 -7.68 1.80
C GLY A 409 2.36 -6.19 1.54
N ASN A 410 1.35 -5.57 0.94
CA ASN A 410 1.28 -4.13 0.79
C ASN A 410 1.47 -3.46 2.17
N THR A 411 2.47 -2.58 2.26
CA THR A 411 2.99 -2.10 3.54
C THR A 411 2.85 -0.59 3.66
N LEU A 412 2.33 -0.13 4.81
CA LEU A 412 2.31 1.28 5.19
C LEU A 412 3.34 1.53 6.30
N LEU A 413 4.35 2.33 5.98
CA LEU A 413 5.38 2.83 6.88
C LEU A 413 4.91 4.14 7.52
N ALA A 414 4.17 4.02 8.62
CA ALA A 414 3.58 5.15 9.36
C ALA A 414 4.49 5.65 10.51
N HIS A 415 5.77 5.88 10.22
CA HIS A 415 6.74 6.39 11.21
C HIS A 415 6.83 7.92 11.19
N CYS A 416 7.09 8.54 12.34
CA CYS A 416 7.23 10.00 12.45
C CYS A 416 8.31 10.58 11.51
N VAL A 417 8.23 11.88 11.23
CA VAL A 417 9.29 12.59 10.47
C VAL A 417 10.63 12.43 11.19
N GLY A 418 11.70 12.14 10.46
CA GLY A 418 13.04 11.88 11.02
C GLY A 418 13.27 10.46 11.55
N ALA A 419 12.27 9.56 11.52
CA ALA A 419 12.44 8.17 11.96
C ALA A 419 13.27 7.28 11.01
N GLY A 420 13.67 7.81 9.85
CA GLY A 420 14.45 7.09 8.83
C GLY A 420 13.63 6.32 7.80
N LYS A 421 12.43 6.81 7.45
CA LYS A 421 11.54 6.20 6.44
C LYS A 421 12.19 6.05 5.06
N SER A 422 13.03 7.00 4.64
CA SER A 422 13.75 6.91 3.37
C SER A 422 14.61 5.65 3.32
N PHE A 423 15.38 5.36 4.37
CA PHE A 423 16.20 4.15 4.44
C PHE A 423 15.36 2.87 4.47
N GLU A 424 14.20 2.88 5.13
CA GLU A 424 13.27 1.75 5.09
C GLU A 424 12.77 1.47 3.67
N MET A 425 12.34 2.51 2.95
CA MET A 425 11.89 2.40 1.55
C MET A 425 13.00 1.90 0.62
N VAL A 426 14.20 2.49 0.73
CA VAL A 426 15.37 2.11 -0.07
C VAL A 426 15.76 0.66 0.20
N ALA A 427 15.99 0.30 1.48
CA ALA A 427 16.41 -1.04 1.86
C ALA A 427 15.36 -2.09 1.49
N ALA A 428 14.07 -1.83 1.73
CA ALA A 428 13.01 -2.74 1.33
C ALA A 428 12.96 -2.96 -0.18
N THR A 429 13.15 -1.90 -0.98
CA THR A 429 13.12 -2.01 -2.45
C THR A 429 14.33 -2.78 -2.97
N MET A 430 15.53 -2.48 -2.46
CA MET A 430 16.76 -3.19 -2.82
C MET A 430 16.67 -4.68 -2.46
N GLU A 431 16.19 -4.99 -1.26
CA GLU A 431 16.05 -6.36 -0.79
C GLU A 431 14.99 -7.14 -1.58
N LYS A 432 13.86 -6.51 -1.93
CA LYS A 432 12.88 -7.13 -2.82
C LYS A 432 13.46 -7.44 -4.19
N LYS A 433 14.26 -6.52 -4.77
CA LYS A 433 14.92 -6.73 -6.05
C LYS A 433 15.96 -7.86 -5.96
N ARG A 434 16.76 -7.88 -4.89
CA ARG A 434 17.77 -8.93 -4.64
C ARG A 434 17.15 -10.31 -4.54
N LEU A 435 16.00 -10.44 -3.87
CA LEU A 435 15.26 -11.69 -3.74
C LEU A 435 14.45 -12.06 -4.99
N GLY A 436 14.44 -11.23 -6.04
CA GLY A 436 13.64 -11.45 -7.24
C GLY A 436 12.14 -11.28 -7.03
N LEU A 437 11.72 -10.63 -5.94
CA LEU A 437 10.30 -10.33 -5.65
C LEU A 437 9.76 -9.19 -6.53
N ILE A 438 10.64 -8.30 -6.97
CA ILE A 438 10.34 -7.20 -7.90
C ILE A 438 11.45 -7.09 -8.94
N ASN A 439 11.12 -6.55 -10.10
CA ASN A 439 12.06 -6.24 -11.16
C ASN A 439 12.36 -4.75 -11.23
N LYS A 440 11.36 -3.88 -11.07
CA LYS A 440 11.55 -2.43 -11.19
C LYS A 440 10.50 -1.66 -10.38
N ALA A 441 10.97 -0.87 -9.43
CA ALA A 441 10.12 0.01 -8.64
C ALA A 441 9.92 1.38 -9.29
N CYS A 442 8.71 1.91 -9.19
CA CYS A 442 8.41 3.33 -9.35
C CYS A 442 8.42 3.99 -7.97
N VAL A 443 9.31 4.95 -7.75
CA VAL A 443 9.46 5.66 -6.47
C VAL A 443 8.95 7.08 -6.63
N VAL A 444 7.90 7.43 -5.91
CA VAL A 444 7.20 8.70 -6.05
C VAL A 444 7.41 9.54 -4.79
N VAL A 445 8.01 10.72 -4.95
CA VAL A 445 8.36 11.65 -3.86
C VAL A 445 7.93 13.08 -4.19
N PRO A 446 7.89 14.01 -3.22
CA PRO A 446 7.74 15.44 -3.51
C PRO A 446 8.82 15.95 -4.47
N LYS A 447 8.48 16.88 -5.36
CA LYS A 447 9.36 17.37 -6.43
C LYS A 447 10.76 17.80 -5.97
N HIS A 448 10.85 18.50 -4.84
CA HIS A 448 12.12 18.98 -4.28
C HIS A 448 12.97 17.85 -3.66
N LEU A 449 12.37 16.70 -3.35
CA LEU A 449 13.03 15.54 -2.73
C LEU A 449 13.53 14.51 -3.73
N VAL A 450 13.29 14.66 -5.05
CA VAL A 450 13.73 13.68 -6.06
C VAL A 450 15.25 13.48 -6.03
N GLY A 451 16.01 14.58 -6.04
CA GLY A 451 17.48 14.53 -5.95
C GLY A 451 17.96 14.03 -4.58
N GLN A 452 17.32 14.50 -3.50
CA GLN A 452 17.65 14.06 -2.14
C GLN A 452 17.45 12.56 -1.96
N MET A 453 16.32 12.01 -2.42
CA MET A 453 16.03 10.57 -2.36
C MET A 453 17.06 9.77 -3.15
N ALA A 454 17.46 10.25 -4.34
CA ALA A 454 18.51 9.60 -5.13
C ALA A 454 19.86 9.57 -4.40
N ASN A 455 20.24 10.68 -3.77
CA ASN A 455 21.47 10.78 -2.99
C ASN A 455 21.43 9.89 -1.73
N GLU A 456 20.31 9.86 -0.99
CA GLU A 456 20.11 8.98 0.16
C GLU A 456 20.17 7.50 -0.25
N TRP A 457 19.59 7.15 -1.40
CA TRP A 457 19.63 5.81 -1.97
C TRP A 457 21.07 5.36 -2.23
N LEU A 458 21.85 6.19 -2.91
CA LEU A 458 23.24 5.88 -3.28
C LEU A 458 24.19 5.96 -2.08
N ARG A 459 23.86 6.76 -1.07
CA ARG A 459 24.59 6.74 0.21
C ARG A 459 24.38 5.40 0.95
N LEU A 460 23.18 4.85 0.89
CA LEU A 460 22.86 3.57 1.53
C LEU A 460 23.34 2.38 0.69
N TYR A 461 23.15 2.42 -0.63
CA TYR A 461 23.57 1.40 -1.60
C TYR A 461 24.35 2.04 -2.77
N PRO A 462 25.68 2.20 -2.64
CA PRO A 462 26.51 2.90 -3.64
C PRO A 462 26.49 2.31 -5.04
N GLN A 463 26.18 1.02 -5.16
CA GLN A 463 26.12 0.28 -6.43
C GLN A 463 24.75 0.31 -7.11
N ALA A 464 23.73 0.87 -6.46
CA ALA A 464 22.38 0.85 -6.96
C ALA A 464 22.26 1.60 -8.30
N LYS A 465 21.71 0.93 -9.32
CA LYS A 465 21.35 1.57 -10.58
C LYS A 465 19.95 2.17 -10.45
N ILE A 466 19.88 3.49 -10.32
CA ILE A 466 18.63 4.24 -10.21
C ILE A 466 18.51 5.26 -11.34
N LEU A 467 17.29 5.53 -11.78
CA LEU A 467 16.99 6.55 -12.77
C LEU A 467 16.15 7.66 -12.13
N THR A 468 16.58 8.91 -12.24
CA THR A 468 15.79 10.06 -11.82
C THR A 468 15.07 10.67 -13.03
N ALA A 469 13.77 10.89 -12.90
CA ALA A 469 12.96 11.50 -13.95
C ALA A 469 13.06 13.04 -13.87
N SER A 470 13.31 13.69 -15.00
CA SER A 470 13.29 15.14 -15.15
C SER A 470 12.00 15.62 -15.81
N GLU A 471 11.66 16.90 -15.69
CA GLU A 471 10.46 17.44 -16.38
C GLU A 471 10.56 17.32 -17.90
N LYS A 472 11.77 17.48 -18.46
CA LYS A 472 12.03 17.41 -19.90
C LYS A 472 11.74 16.02 -20.47
N ASP A 473 11.84 14.98 -19.65
CA ASP A 473 11.59 13.59 -20.07
C ASP A 473 10.14 13.36 -20.51
N PHE A 474 9.20 14.22 -20.09
CA PHE A 474 7.78 14.12 -20.44
C PHE A 474 7.40 14.93 -21.69
N ASP A 475 8.35 15.66 -22.29
CA ASP A 475 8.12 16.41 -23.52
C ASP A 475 8.02 15.47 -24.73
N LYS A 476 7.33 15.93 -25.79
CA LYS A 476 7.11 15.16 -27.03
C LYS A 476 8.38 14.59 -27.65
N ASN A 477 9.50 15.32 -27.56
CA ASN A 477 10.77 14.95 -28.17
C ASN A 477 11.59 13.98 -27.32
N HIS A 478 11.35 13.90 -26.01
CA HIS A 478 12.19 13.13 -25.07
C HIS A 478 11.46 11.92 -24.47
N ARG A 479 10.12 11.91 -24.43
CA ARG A 479 9.33 10.82 -23.83
C ARG A 479 9.64 9.43 -24.38
N GLN A 480 9.88 9.30 -25.68
CA GLN A 480 10.23 8.01 -26.29
C GLN A 480 11.61 7.52 -25.83
N LYS A 481 12.52 8.47 -25.60
CA LYS A 481 13.83 8.16 -25.04
C LYS A 481 13.73 7.78 -23.57
N PHE A 482 12.91 8.47 -22.78
CA PHE A 482 12.67 8.11 -21.38
C PHE A 482 12.05 6.71 -21.25
N ILE A 483 11.05 6.38 -22.06
CA ILE A 483 10.50 5.01 -22.16
C ILE A 483 11.61 4.02 -22.49
N GLY A 484 12.39 4.29 -23.53
CA GLY A 484 13.53 3.46 -23.92
C GLY A 484 14.48 3.22 -22.76
N ARG A 485 14.83 4.28 -22.00
CA ARG A 485 15.67 4.17 -20.79
C ARG A 485 15.03 3.25 -19.77
N CYS A 486 13.78 3.50 -19.39
CA CYS A 486 13.05 2.70 -18.41
C CYS A 486 12.96 1.22 -18.83
N CYS A 487 12.73 0.92 -20.11
CA CYS A 487 12.53 -0.45 -20.58
C CYS A 487 13.85 -1.20 -20.79
N THR A 488 14.89 -0.55 -21.33
CA THR A 488 16.17 -1.21 -21.66
C THR A 488 17.20 -1.13 -20.54
N GLY A 489 17.03 -0.22 -19.58
CA GLY A 489 17.93 -0.06 -18.46
C GLY A 489 17.64 -1.07 -17.35
N ASP A 490 18.69 -1.68 -16.83
CA ASP A 490 18.67 -2.52 -15.63
C ASP A 490 18.64 -1.65 -14.37
N TYR A 491 17.57 -0.88 -14.21
CA TYR A 491 17.36 -0.04 -13.04
C TYR A 491 16.58 -0.79 -11.97
N VAL A 492 17.01 -0.66 -10.72
CA VAL A 492 16.23 -1.14 -9.56
C VAL A 492 14.99 -0.28 -9.36
N ALA A 493 15.15 1.04 -9.51
CA ALA A 493 14.10 2.00 -9.28
C ALA A 493 14.18 3.20 -10.23
N VAL A 494 13.01 3.74 -10.57
CA VAL A 494 12.85 5.04 -11.24
C VAL A 494 12.20 6.00 -10.24
N ILE A 495 12.92 7.06 -9.86
CA ILE A 495 12.48 8.07 -8.92
C ILE A 495 11.86 9.25 -9.68
N MET A 496 10.64 9.64 -9.32
CA MET A 496 9.91 10.73 -9.96
C MET A 496 9.06 11.53 -8.97
N SER A 497 8.66 12.74 -9.37
CA SER A 497 7.77 13.58 -8.59
C SER A 497 6.30 13.16 -8.73
N TYR A 498 5.43 13.60 -7.81
CA TYR A 498 3.97 13.41 -7.95
C TYR A 498 3.44 13.91 -9.29
N GLU A 499 3.85 15.10 -9.71
CA GLU A 499 3.38 15.72 -10.96
C GLU A 499 3.85 14.94 -12.20
N GLN A 500 5.01 14.30 -12.12
CA GLN A 500 5.52 13.43 -13.18
C GLN A 500 4.76 12.10 -13.20
N PHE A 501 4.52 11.51 -12.03
CA PHE A 501 3.74 10.29 -11.89
C PHE A 501 2.30 10.46 -12.42
N GLU A 502 1.65 11.59 -12.10
CA GLU A 502 0.30 11.92 -12.58
C GLU A 502 0.23 12.16 -14.11
N LYS A 503 1.36 12.51 -14.75
CA LYS A 503 1.44 12.63 -16.22
C LYS A 503 1.53 11.28 -16.94
N ILE A 504 1.70 10.18 -16.20
CA ILE A 504 1.77 8.82 -16.75
C ILE A 504 0.40 8.16 -16.58
N PRO A 505 -0.48 8.21 -17.60
CA PRO A 505 -1.77 7.56 -17.55
C PRO A 505 -1.66 6.02 -17.60
N MET A 506 -2.66 5.32 -17.07
CA MET A 506 -2.97 3.95 -17.50
C MET A 506 -3.44 3.93 -18.96
N SER A 507 -3.29 2.80 -19.65
CA SER A 507 -3.80 2.61 -21.01
C SER A 507 -5.30 2.87 -21.10
N MET A 508 -5.76 3.25 -22.30
CA MET A 508 -7.18 3.46 -22.55
C MET A 508 -7.98 2.16 -22.39
N GLU A 509 -7.38 1.02 -22.66
CA GLU A 509 -7.96 -0.31 -22.43
C GLU A 509 -8.19 -0.55 -20.94
N TYR A 510 -7.14 -0.47 -20.12
CA TYR A 510 -7.28 -0.67 -18.67
C TYR A 510 -8.26 0.31 -18.02
N ARG A 511 -8.26 1.58 -18.46
CA ARG A 511 -9.21 2.60 -17.98
C ARG A 511 -10.66 2.25 -18.34
N ARG A 512 -10.90 1.69 -19.53
CA ARG A 512 -12.24 1.22 -19.92
C ARG A 512 -12.65 0.04 -19.05
N ASP A 513 -11.77 -0.95 -18.90
CA ASP A 513 -12.05 -2.17 -18.13
C ASP A 513 -12.26 -1.86 -16.65
N PHE A 514 -11.52 -0.92 -16.08
CA PHE A 514 -11.74 -0.42 -14.72
C PHE A 514 -13.15 0.17 -14.56
N ILE A 515 -13.56 1.08 -15.46
CA ILE A 515 -14.91 1.67 -15.40
C ILE A 515 -15.98 0.62 -15.68
N GLN A 516 -15.71 -0.32 -16.60
CA GLN A 516 -16.64 -1.39 -16.95
C GLN A 516 -16.85 -2.35 -15.78
N ARG A 517 -15.80 -2.73 -15.05
CA ARG A 517 -15.91 -3.54 -13.84
C ARG A 517 -16.76 -2.87 -12.75
N GLU A 518 -16.63 -1.56 -12.59
CA GLU A 518 -17.49 -0.79 -11.69
C GLU A 518 -18.95 -0.79 -12.17
N ILE A 519 -19.19 -0.65 -13.48
CA ILE A 519 -20.52 -0.76 -14.09
C ILE A 519 -21.10 -2.16 -13.90
N ASP A 520 -20.31 -3.21 -14.12
CA ASP A 520 -20.71 -4.61 -13.99
C ASP A 520 -21.04 -4.93 -12.54
N THR A 521 -20.26 -4.43 -11.59
CA THR A 521 -20.55 -4.54 -10.15
C THR A 521 -21.88 -3.88 -9.81
N MET A 522 -22.16 -2.69 -10.37
CA MET A 522 -23.47 -2.05 -10.21
C MET A 522 -24.60 -2.83 -10.90
N GLN A 523 -24.35 -3.40 -12.08
CA GLN A 523 -25.32 -4.18 -12.85
C GLN A 523 -25.66 -5.49 -12.15
N SER A 524 -24.68 -6.25 -11.67
CA SER A 524 -24.90 -7.43 -10.81
C SER A 524 -25.70 -7.06 -9.57
N GLY A 525 -25.40 -5.92 -8.94
CA GLY A 525 -26.21 -5.38 -7.86
C GLY A 525 -27.66 -5.09 -8.26
N ILE A 526 -27.91 -4.59 -9.48
CA ILE A 526 -29.26 -4.36 -10.00
C ILE A 526 -29.98 -5.67 -10.34
N ASP A 527 -29.30 -6.62 -10.97
CA ASP A 527 -29.86 -7.90 -11.39
C ASP A 527 -30.24 -8.75 -10.19
N GLU A 528 -29.40 -8.79 -9.16
CA GLU A 528 -29.74 -9.42 -7.88
C GLU A 528 -30.97 -8.77 -7.24
N LEU A 529 -31.07 -7.44 -7.26
CA LEU A 529 -32.24 -6.70 -6.76
C LEU A 529 -33.50 -6.89 -7.63
N SER A 530 -33.35 -7.25 -8.90
CA SER A 530 -34.43 -7.35 -9.90
C SER A 530 -34.94 -8.78 -10.12
N GLY A 531 -34.09 -9.78 -9.88
CA GLY A 531 -34.37 -11.20 -10.03
C GLY A 531 -35.24 -11.79 -8.91
N ASP A 532 -35.25 -11.17 -7.74
CA ASP A 532 -36.16 -11.53 -6.67
C ASP A 532 -37.55 -10.90 -6.89
N TYR A 533 -38.40 -11.61 -7.64
CA TYR A 533 -39.75 -11.19 -8.02
C TYR A 533 -40.64 -10.80 -6.82
N ARG A 534 -40.34 -11.30 -5.61
CA ARG A 534 -41.07 -10.98 -4.37
C ARG A 534 -40.67 -9.65 -3.74
N SER A 535 -39.46 -9.14 -4.01
CA SER A 535 -38.93 -7.90 -3.41
C SER A 535 -38.70 -6.76 -4.42
N ARG A 536 -38.96 -6.99 -5.71
CA ARG A 536 -38.78 -6.01 -6.81
C ARG A 536 -39.52 -4.68 -6.59
N SER A 537 -40.75 -4.71 -6.07
CA SER A 537 -41.50 -3.47 -5.73
C SER A 537 -40.79 -2.68 -4.62
N ASN A 538 -40.26 -3.40 -3.62
CA ASN A 538 -39.64 -2.80 -2.44
C ASN A 538 -38.23 -2.29 -2.78
N ASN A 539 -37.52 -2.92 -3.72
CA ASN A 539 -36.16 -2.56 -4.19
C ASN A 539 -36.10 -1.34 -5.11
N ARG A 540 -37.24 -0.84 -5.58
CA ARG A 540 -37.34 0.17 -6.64
C ARG A 540 -36.48 1.42 -6.44
N SER A 541 -36.37 1.95 -5.21
CA SER A 541 -35.56 3.16 -5.00
C SER A 541 -34.05 2.90 -4.94
N SER A 542 -33.61 1.72 -4.47
CA SER A 542 -32.18 1.35 -4.51
C SER A 542 -31.75 0.94 -5.92
N ILE A 543 -32.64 0.26 -6.65
CA ILE A 543 -32.47 0.01 -8.09
C ILE A 543 -32.31 1.35 -8.80
N LYS A 544 -33.16 2.34 -8.52
CA LYS A 544 -33.06 3.67 -9.12
C LYS A 544 -31.76 4.42 -8.78
N ASP A 545 -31.23 4.28 -7.56
CA ASP A 545 -29.96 4.91 -7.16
C ASP A 545 -28.76 4.23 -7.84
N LEU A 546 -28.76 2.89 -7.91
CA LEU A 546 -27.75 2.12 -8.65
C LEU A 546 -27.83 2.41 -10.15
N GLU A 547 -29.03 2.47 -10.74
CA GLU A 547 -29.24 2.86 -12.14
C GLU A 547 -28.73 4.27 -12.43
N ARG A 548 -28.88 5.20 -11.47
CA ARG A 548 -28.38 6.57 -11.62
C ARG A 548 -26.85 6.62 -11.62
N GLU A 549 -26.19 5.95 -10.69
CA GLU A 549 -24.72 5.91 -10.66
C GLU A 549 -24.16 5.08 -11.82
N LYS A 550 -24.80 3.97 -12.19
CA LYS A 550 -24.48 3.20 -13.39
C LYS A 550 -24.52 4.10 -14.63
N LYS A 551 -25.61 4.85 -14.82
CA LYS A 551 -25.75 5.79 -15.94
C LYS A 551 -24.68 6.88 -15.94
N ARG A 552 -24.25 7.33 -14.75
CA ARG A 552 -23.15 8.28 -14.60
C ARG A 552 -21.82 7.67 -15.06
N LEU A 553 -21.53 6.43 -14.67
CA LEU A 553 -20.34 5.70 -15.12
C LEU A 553 -20.41 5.37 -16.62
N GLU A 554 -21.55 4.95 -17.15
CA GLU A 554 -21.78 4.72 -18.59
C GLU A 554 -21.53 6.01 -19.39
N THR A 555 -22.04 7.15 -18.92
CA THR A 555 -21.78 8.46 -19.56
C THR A 555 -20.29 8.81 -19.54
N ARG A 556 -19.59 8.48 -18.46
CA ARG A 556 -18.15 8.69 -18.33
C ARG A 556 -17.37 7.77 -19.28
N LEU A 557 -17.73 6.49 -19.36
CA LEU A 557 -17.15 5.52 -20.27
C LEU A 557 -17.34 5.97 -21.72
N GLN A 558 -18.54 6.42 -22.09
CA GLN A 558 -18.85 6.93 -23.41
C GLN A 558 -17.97 8.15 -23.77
N LYS A 559 -17.83 9.11 -22.84
CA LYS A 559 -16.92 10.25 -23.03
C LYS A 559 -15.46 9.82 -23.19
N LEU A 560 -15.04 8.78 -22.48
CA LEU A 560 -13.69 8.23 -22.57
C LEU A 560 -13.44 7.54 -23.92
N ILE A 561 -14.43 6.82 -24.45
CA ILE A 561 -14.41 6.21 -25.78
C ILE A 561 -14.37 7.29 -26.88
N GLU A 562 -15.27 8.28 -26.80
CA GLU A 562 -15.36 9.39 -27.77
C GLU A 562 -14.11 10.30 -27.75
N GLY A 563 -13.52 10.52 -26.57
CA GLY A 563 -12.27 11.26 -26.41
C GLY A 563 -11.03 10.51 -26.90
N GLY A 564 -11.03 9.19 -26.78
CA GLY A 564 -9.91 8.32 -27.19
C GLY A 564 -9.61 8.34 -28.69
N GLY A 565 -10.58 8.70 -29.54
CA GLY A 565 -10.38 8.79 -31.00
C GLY A 565 -9.66 10.06 -31.48
N LYS A 566 -9.51 11.09 -30.64
CA LYS A 566 -8.96 12.41 -31.05
C LYS A 566 -7.47 12.60 -30.73
N THR A 567 -6.88 11.76 -29.90
CA THR A 567 -5.46 11.80 -29.56
C THR A 567 -4.80 10.56 -30.15
N LYS A 568 -3.88 10.75 -31.12
CA LYS A 568 -3.03 9.64 -31.57
C LYS A 568 -2.35 9.05 -30.34
N ASP A 569 -2.62 7.78 -30.06
CA ASP A 569 -2.14 6.99 -28.94
C ASP A 569 -0.59 6.99 -28.90
N THR A 570 -0.04 8.04 -28.31
CA THR A 570 1.42 8.32 -28.24
C THR A 570 1.82 8.80 -26.84
N SER A 571 0.91 8.68 -25.87
CA SER A 571 1.16 8.92 -24.46
C SER A 571 1.89 7.73 -23.85
N LEU A 572 2.94 8.03 -23.09
CA LEU A 572 3.62 7.09 -22.22
C LEU A 572 2.62 6.48 -21.22
N THR A 573 2.35 5.17 -21.28
CA THR A 573 1.47 4.53 -20.29
C THR A 573 2.24 3.86 -19.17
N PHE A 574 1.61 3.74 -18.00
CA PHE A 574 2.23 3.12 -16.83
C PHE A 574 2.64 1.67 -17.10
N GLU A 575 1.82 0.92 -17.83
CA GLU A 575 2.07 -0.48 -18.18
C GLU A 575 3.33 -0.63 -19.05
N GLN A 576 3.54 0.30 -19.98
CA GLN A 576 4.68 0.27 -20.91
C GLN A 576 6.04 0.49 -20.22
N LEU A 577 6.06 1.15 -19.06
CA LEU A 577 7.29 1.41 -18.31
C LEU A 577 7.84 0.15 -17.61
N GLY A 578 7.01 -0.89 -17.50
CA GLY A 578 7.38 -2.17 -16.90
C GLY A 578 7.74 -2.02 -15.42
N PHE A 579 6.94 -1.25 -14.68
CA PHE A 579 6.99 -1.19 -13.22
C PHE A 579 6.15 -2.33 -12.64
N ASP A 580 6.72 -3.07 -11.71
CA ASP A 580 6.03 -4.11 -10.95
C ASP A 580 5.96 -3.82 -9.45
N SER A 581 6.50 -2.68 -9.02
CA SER A 581 6.39 -2.18 -7.65
C SER A 581 6.19 -0.68 -7.60
N LEU A 582 5.47 -0.22 -6.58
CA LEU A 582 5.21 1.20 -6.34
C LEU A 582 5.59 1.55 -4.90
N VAL A 583 6.43 2.57 -4.77
CA VAL A 583 6.86 3.15 -3.50
C VAL A 583 6.45 4.61 -3.48
N VAL A 584 5.65 5.03 -2.50
CA VAL A 584 5.14 6.41 -2.43
C VAL A 584 5.46 7.01 -1.08
N ASP A 585 6.26 8.06 -1.09
CA ASP A 585 6.46 8.90 0.08
C ASP A 585 5.32 9.92 0.23
N GLU A 586 5.05 10.34 1.46
CA GLU A 586 3.90 11.17 1.85
C GLU A 586 2.58 10.74 1.18
N ALA A 587 2.27 9.45 1.29
CA ALA A 587 1.09 8.82 0.69
C ALA A 587 -0.25 9.45 1.14
N HIS A 588 -0.26 10.19 2.24
CA HIS A 588 -1.40 10.98 2.70
C HIS A 588 -1.89 11.99 1.64
N ASN A 589 -1.04 12.37 0.68
CA ASN A 589 -1.41 13.20 -0.48
C ASN A 589 -2.46 12.57 -1.39
N TYR A 590 -2.63 11.24 -1.35
CA TYR A 590 -3.53 10.47 -2.20
C TYR A 590 -4.83 10.01 -1.52
N LYS A 591 -5.11 10.45 -0.29
CA LYS A 591 -6.20 9.92 0.55
C LYS A 591 -7.63 10.12 0.05
N ASN A 592 -7.88 10.99 -0.93
CA ASN A 592 -9.24 11.38 -1.37
C ASN A 592 -9.77 10.54 -2.54
N GLY A 593 -9.81 9.21 -2.36
CA GLY A 593 -10.43 8.28 -3.32
C GLY A 593 -11.96 8.39 -3.35
N LEU A 594 -12.60 7.88 -4.40
CA LEU A 594 -14.07 7.76 -4.42
C LEU A 594 -14.49 6.74 -3.36
N VAL A 595 -15.11 7.19 -2.27
CA VAL A 595 -15.75 6.29 -1.30
C VAL A 595 -17.25 6.33 -1.53
N VAL A 596 -17.80 5.24 -2.06
CA VAL A 596 -19.25 5.03 -2.13
C VAL A 596 -19.74 4.60 -0.74
N SER A 597 -20.04 5.57 0.12
CA SER A 597 -20.56 5.32 1.47
C SER A 597 -22.02 5.74 1.62
N LYS A 598 -22.74 5.04 2.49
CA LYS A 598 -24.11 5.36 2.93
C LYS A 598 -24.17 6.62 3.79
N MET A 599 -23.06 6.96 4.42
CA MET A 599 -22.97 8.06 5.36
C MET A 599 -22.63 9.35 4.60
N ASN A 600 -23.51 10.34 4.68
CA ASN A 600 -23.20 11.69 4.23
C ASN A 600 -22.42 12.42 5.34
N ARG A 601 -21.37 13.17 4.97
CA ARG A 601 -20.61 14.04 5.89
C ARG A 601 -19.89 13.30 7.03
N VAL A 602 -19.31 12.13 6.76
CA VAL A 602 -18.35 11.53 7.69
C VAL A 602 -17.10 12.41 7.71
N SER A 603 -16.75 12.94 8.87
CA SER A 603 -15.51 13.69 9.04
C SER A 603 -14.32 12.82 8.59
N GLY A 604 -13.51 13.32 7.65
CA GLY A 604 -12.37 12.58 7.07
C GLY A 604 -12.67 11.87 5.74
N VAL A 605 -13.93 11.58 5.39
CA VAL A 605 -14.30 10.90 4.13
C VAL A 605 -14.88 11.90 3.13
N GLN A 606 -14.12 12.21 2.08
CA GLN A 606 -14.61 13.02 0.97
C GLN A 606 -15.36 12.16 -0.05
N THR A 607 -16.58 12.57 -0.42
CA THR A 607 -17.38 11.89 -1.45
C THR A 607 -17.09 12.39 -2.87
N THR A 608 -16.29 13.45 -3.00
CA THR A 608 -15.86 13.97 -4.30
C THR A 608 -14.50 13.37 -4.64
N PRO A 609 -14.39 12.55 -5.70
CA PRO A 609 -13.14 11.92 -6.06
C PRO A 609 -12.12 12.95 -6.56
N ALA A 610 -10.91 12.90 -6.02
CA ALA A 610 -9.77 13.61 -6.60
C ALA A 610 -9.19 12.78 -7.75
N GLN A 611 -8.95 13.41 -8.91
CA GLN A 611 -8.39 12.72 -10.08
C GLN A 611 -7.08 11.99 -9.76
N LYS A 612 -6.21 12.60 -8.95
CA LYS A 612 -4.95 11.99 -8.48
C LYS A 612 -5.16 10.72 -7.65
N SER A 613 -6.22 10.65 -6.85
CA SER A 613 -6.53 9.49 -6.01
C SER A 613 -7.10 8.34 -6.82
N GLU A 614 -7.81 8.65 -7.90
CA GLU A 614 -8.28 7.64 -8.85
C GLU A 614 -7.14 7.10 -9.71
N ASP A 615 -6.20 7.95 -10.13
CA ASP A 615 -5.03 7.54 -10.90
C ASP A 615 -4.15 6.53 -10.14
N ILE A 616 -3.82 6.82 -8.87
CA ILE A 616 -3.06 5.88 -8.04
C ILE A 616 -3.89 4.63 -7.69
N LEU A 617 -5.22 4.73 -7.54
CA LEU A 617 -6.08 3.56 -7.32
C LEU A 617 -6.01 2.60 -8.51
N MET A 618 -6.12 3.11 -9.74
CA MET A 618 -5.99 2.27 -10.94
C MET A 618 -4.61 1.61 -11.02
N LYS A 619 -3.53 2.35 -10.75
CA LYS A 619 -2.16 1.81 -10.79
C LYS A 619 -1.91 0.77 -9.69
N THR A 620 -2.42 1.00 -8.48
CA THR A 620 -2.27 0.05 -7.37
C THR A 620 -3.09 -1.21 -7.58
N GLN A 621 -4.32 -1.10 -8.11
CA GLN A 621 -5.10 -2.27 -8.50
C GLN A 621 -4.43 -3.06 -9.62
N PHE A 622 -3.92 -2.38 -10.65
CA PHE A 622 -3.15 -3.02 -11.72
C PHE A 622 -1.96 -3.83 -11.16
N LEU A 623 -1.23 -3.26 -10.20
CA LEU A 623 -0.11 -3.98 -9.58
C LEU A 623 -0.58 -5.17 -8.74
N ASN A 624 -1.64 -5.02 -7.96
CA ASN A 624 -2.19 -6.11 -7.16
C ASN A 624 -2.74 -7.26 -8.03
N GLU A 625 -3.37 -6.95 -9.16
CA GLU A 625 -3.94 -7.91 -10.10
C GLU A 625 -2.87 -8.72 -10.81
N ASN A 626 -1.78 -8.07 -11.24
CA ASN A 626 -0.74 -8.70 -12.05
C ASN A 626 0.41 -9.31 -11.22
N TYR A 627 0.67 -8.78 -10.02
CA TYR A 627 1.83 -9.16 -9.20
C TYR A 627 1.47 -9.53 -7.75
N GLY A 628 0.19 -9.53 -7.39
CA GLY A 628 -0.28 -9.83 -6.04
C GLY A 628 -0.12 -8.66 -5.06
N GLU A 629 -0.69 -8.82 -3.86
CA GLU A 629 -0.76 -7.76 -2.83
C GLU A 629 0.55 -7.62 -2.02
N LYS A 630 1.70 -7.56 -2.69
CA LYS A 630 3.02 -7.56 -2.05
C LYS A 630 3.94 -6.45 -2.52
N ASN A 631 3.59 -5.74 -3.59
CA ASN A 631 4.54 -4.87 -4.30
C ASN A 631 4.32 -3.37 -4.08
N ILE A 632 3.44 -2.99 -3.14
CA ILE A 632 3.18 -1.58 -2.81
C ILE A 632 3.76 -1.23 -1.43
N ILE A 633 4.52 -0.14 -1.37
CA ILE A 633 5.04 0.45 -0.12
C ILE A 633 4.60 1.90 -0.06
N PHE A 634 3.82 2.25 0.94
CA PHE A 634 3.45 3.64 1.23
C PHE A 634 4.19 4.10 2.48
N ALA A 635 4.64 5.34 2.48
CA ALA A 635 5.24 5.99 3.64
C ALA A 635 4.50 7.28 3.96
N THR A 636 4.33 7.58 5.24
CA THR A 636 3.72 8.85 5.70
C THR A 636 4.23 9.22 7.08
N GLY A 637 4.63 10.47 7.26
CA GLY A 637 4.91 11.05 8.59
C GLY A 637 3.67 11.59 9.29
N THR A 638 2.59 11.80 8.53
CA THR A 638 1.35 12.43 9.01
C THR A 638 0.33 11.35 9.36
N PRO A 639 -0.34 11.45 10.53
CA PRO A 639 -1.49 10.61 10.83
C PRO A 639 -2.57 10.79 9.76
N VAL A 640 -2.88 9.72 9.03
CA VAL A 640 -4.01 9.71 8.10
C VAL A 640 -5.25 9.38 8.92
N ILE A 641 -6.03 10.41 9.27
CA ILE A 641 -7.36 10.26 9.89
C ILE A 641 -8.43 10.25 8.81
#